data_AF-A0A7W9GRR5-F1
#
_entry.id   AF-A0A7W9GRR5-F1
#
_cell.length_a   1.000
_cell.length_b   1.000
_cell.length_c   1.000
_cell.angle_alpha   90.00
_cell.angle_beta   90.00
_cell.angle_gamma   90.00
#
_symmetry.space_group_name_H-M   'P 1'
#
loop_
_entity.id
_entity.type
_entity.pdbx_description
1 polymer ?
#
loop_
_entity_poly.entity_id
_entity_poly.type
_entity_poly.pdbx_seq_one_letter_code
_entity_poly.pdbx_strand_id
1 'polypeptide(L)'
;MNATRWRGGGVTLFVVAFTALLAAAPAQAEPPFNVPGMITDRAGALSGADESRIQDSFDRLTDESGLQMFVVYVDSFDGVDGQDWANETASISGLGTDDILLAVALRDRSFAISVDDGLNLTDEQLDDVRQNDIRPELSDEDWAGAAIAGADGYREAATGSGGGSATPWVVGGIAVVGAGAAGWWVLRRRRQGGVAVGPDGQPLDELAGLSLDDLDKRASAALVEIDDALKTSEQELGFAQAQFGTEATTEFSALLEQAKQQVAQAFTLRQRLDDSEPETEQQARAMTRQIIVTCGEVSDALDAQAAAFDELRDLHARVPEVLDETAQRAAEVEQRVATARTQLEQLALSYPPAALASVSGNPDQAARLLTAAREAVAAGQASLQGDDRSAAVVQARAAEDAVGQAAKLLDAVAGAKDELETAGQRIGTAIESVSLDIADAARLAPSDPAITAASATAQQAVTAGRGTAGGQGDPLAALRQLAEAETALDDLLAPVRAAAEEAERARIALQETLGRVTSQVSAVNDFIETRRGAVGTEARTRLSEAARHLAQSQSLAPSDPAAALDAVRRADELSRQAQQLAERDVQEWERQQNAARGGGGGDLTSMILGGILINQMGRGGGMFGGGGGGFGGGGSFGGGGRSGGGFGGGGSRGGGGRSPGSFGGGGTRGRRGGGGRF
;
A
#
# COMPACT_ATOMS: atom_id res chain seq x y z
N MET A 1 37.74 61.87 51.08
CA MET A 1 37.76 63.20 50.45
C MET A 1 38.77 63.18 49.30
N ASN A 2 38.24 63.22 48.07
CA ASN A 2 38.73 63.72 46.78
C ASN A 2 40.25 63.91 46.56
N ALA A 3 40.83 63.19 45.59
CA ALA A 3 41.03 63.62 44.19
C ALA A 3 42.46 64.20 44.01
N THR A 4 43.14 64.25 42.87
CA THR A 4 42.77 64.26 41.44
C THR A 4 44.06 64.10 40.61
N ARG A 5 43.98 63.42 39.46
CA ARG A 5 44.66 63.63 38.15
C ARG A 5 46.15 64.07 38.08
N TRP A 6 46.92 63.39 37.22
CA TRP A 6 47.74 64.05 36.17
C TRP A 6 48.09 63.12 34.98
N ARG A 7 48.45 63.74 33.86
CA ARG A 7 48.54 63.25 32.47
C ARG A 7 49.94 62.74 32.06
N GLY A 8 49.99 62.01 30.94
CA GLY A 8 51.14 61.87 30.03
C GLY A 8 50.99 60.55 29.25
N GLY A 9 50.93 60.46 27.93
CA GLY A 9 51.72 61.13 26.89
C GLY A 9 52.41 60.00 26.10
N GLY A 10 51.95 59.74 24.88
CA GLY A 10 52.24 58.50 24.13
C GLY A 10 53.67 58.38 23.57
N VAL A 11 54.06 57.13 23.33
CA VAL A 11 55.18 56.72 22.49
C VAL A 11 54.71 55.54 21.65
N THR A 12 54.79 55.69 20.33
CA THR A 12 54.57 54.64 19.34
C THR A 12 55.85 53.80 19.23
N LEU A 13 55.75 52.48 19.40
CA LEU A 13 56.82 51.54 19.12
C LEU A 13 56.27 50.39 18.27
N PHE A 14 56.86 50.23 17.09
CA PHE A 14 56.54 49.22 16.08
C PHE A 14 56.96 47.85 16.61
N VAL A 15 56.02 46.92 16.79
CA VAL A 15 56.30 45.50 17.00
C VAL A 15 55.85 44.75 15.75
N VAL A 16 56.81 44.12 15.08
CA VAL A 16 56.62 43.21 13.95
C VAL A 16 55.99 41.93 14.52
N ALA A 17 54.71 41.70 14.21
CA ALA A 17 54.01 40.47 14.52
C ALA A 17 54.34 39.41 13.44
N PHE A 18 55.05 38.37 13.85
CA PHE A 18 55.26 37.16 13.08
C PHE A 18 54.02 36.27 13.27
N THR A 19 52.97 36.52 12.49
CA THR A 19 51.79 35.66 12.43
C THR A 19 52.13 34.39 11.66
N ALA A 20 52.26 33.28 12.38
CA ALA A 20 52.20 31.94 11.80
C ALA A 20 50.79 31.77 11.20
N LEU A 21 50.70 31.99 9.89
CA LEU A 21 49.53 31.68 9.08
C LEU A 21 49.42 30.14 9.02
N LEU A 22 48.67 29.56 9.96
CA LEU A 22 48.08 28.24 9.74
C LEU A 22 47.06 28.42 8.62
N ALA A 23 47.51 28.16 7.40
CA ALA A 23 46.65 27.99 6.25
C ALA A 23 45.73 26.79 6.54
N ALA A 24 44.53 27.06 7.03
CA ALA A 24 43.43 26.11 6.92
C ALA A 24 43.21 25.88 5.42
N ALA A 25 43.53 24.69 4.94
CA ALA A 25 43.16 24.29 3.59
C ALA A 25 41.64 24.46 3.44
N PRO A 26 41.13 25.01 2.32
CA PRO A 26 39.70 25.00 2.08
C PRO A 26 39.28 23.54 1.98
N ALA A 27 38.48 23.09 2.94
CA ALA A 27 37.90 21.76 2.92
C ALA A 27 37.12 21.61 1.61
N GLN A 28 37.56 20.65 0.81
CA GLN A 28 36.96 20.30 -0.47
C GLN A 28 35.58 19.69 -0.19
N ALA A 29 34.60 20.08 -0.98
CA ALA A 29 33.30 19.44 -0.97
C ALA A 29 33.41 18.01 -1.54
N GLU A 30 32.60 17.08 -1.04
CA GLU A 30 32.73 15.66 -1.39
C GLU A 30 31.61 15.17 -2.33
N PRO A 31 31.92 14.85 -3.60
CA PRO A 31 30.94 14.26 -4.50
C PRO A 31 30.60 12.81 -4.07
N PRO A 32 29.41 12.28 -4.46
CA PRO A 32 29.06 10.87 -4.24
C PRO A 32 30.18 9.92 -4.68
N PHE A 33 30.44 8.88 -3.89
CA PHE A 33 31.56 7.95 -4.10
C PHE A 33 31.21 6.51 -3.70
N ASN A 34 32.06 5.56 -4.07
CA ASN A 34 31.90 4.16 -3.67
C ASN A 34 32.31 3.96 -2.20
N VAL A 35 31.38 3.53 -1.35
CA VAL A 35 31.66 3.29 0.08
C VAL A 35 32.41 1.97 0.24
N PRO A 36 33.62 1.97 0.83
CA PRO A 36 34.48 0.79 0.90
C PRO A 36 34.05 -0.24 1.95
N GLY A 37 33.11 0.10 2.83
CA GLY A 37 32.63 -0.74 3.93
C GLY A 37 31.44 -0.11 4.64
N MET A 38 30.93 -0.81 5.65
CA MET A 38 29.73 -0.42 6.42
C MET A 38 29.88 0.93 7.13
N ILE A 39 31.09 1.28 7.58
CA ILE A 39 31.36 2.56 8.25
C ILE A 39 32.39 3.32 7.44
N THR A 40 32.04 4.53 6.99
CA THR A 40 32.95 5.43 6.29
C THR A 40 32.94 6.81 6.93
N ASP A 41 34.01 7.16 7.64
CA ASP A 41 34.16 8.48 8.25
C ASP A 41 35.27 9.29 7.55
N ARG A 42 34.88 10.26 6.73
CA ARG A 42 35.81 11.21 6.09
C ARG A 42 35.85 12.57 6.78
N ALA A 43 34.83 12.89 7.57
CA ALA A 43 34.75 14.12 8.35
C ALA A 43 35.54 14.04 9.67
N GLY A 44 35.94 12.85 10.10
CA GLY A 44 36.56 12.63 11.40
C GLY A 44 35.57 12.76 12.56
N ALA A 45 34.33 12.33 12.32
CA ALA A 45 33.21 12.38 13.26
C ALA A 45 33.30 11.33 14.38
N LEU A 46 33.98 10.21 14.15
CA LEU A 46 33.96 9.03 15.02
C LEU A 46 35.29 8.78 15.72
N SER A 47 35.23 8.26 16.95
CA SER A 47 36.37 7.61 17.60
C SER A 47 36.38 6.11 17.30
N GLY A 48 37.51 5.42 17.53
CA GLY A 48 37.58 3.97 17.35
C GLY A 48 36.64 3.17 18.29
N ALA A 49 36.24 3.76 19.42
CA ALA A 49 35.23 3.17 20.29
C ALA A 49 33.81 3.31 19.71
N ASP A 50 33.55 4.40 18.99
CA ASP A 50 32.28 4.65 18.30
C ASP A 50 32.14 3.71 17.10
N GLU A 51 33.19 3.58 16.29
CA GLU A 51 33.22 2.62 15.17
C GLU A 51 32.90 1.20 15.64
N SER A 52 33.46 0.76 16.78
CA SER A 52 33.19 -0.56 17.34
C SER A 52 31.72 -0.72 17.75
N ARG A 53 31.14 0.29 18.41
CA ARG A 53 29.73 0.27 18.82
C ARG A 53 28.77 0.27 17.63
N ILE A 54 29.08 1.04 16.59
CA ILE A 54 28.28 1.08 15.36
C ILE A 54 28.36 -0.30 14.68
N GLN A 55 29.55 -0.89 14.59
CA GLN A 55 29.72 -2.22 14.02
C GLN A 55 28.91 -3.27 14.79
N ASP A 56 28.95 -3.26 16.13
CA ASP A 56 28.15 -4.19 16.96
C ASP A 56 26.64 -4.06 16.71
N SER A 57 26.14 -2.85 16.46
CA SER A 57 24.73 -2.58 16.15
C SER A 57 24.37 -3.02 14.72
N PHE A 58 25.25 -2.76 13.75
CA PHE A 58 25.06 -3.16 12.35
C PHE A 58 25.14 -4.68 12.17
N ASP A 59 26.05 -5.34 12.87
CA ASP A 59 26.15 -6.80 12.90
C ASP A 59 24.85 -7.39 13.46
N ARG A 60 24.31 -6.80 14.55
CA ARG A 60 23.04 -7.22 15.12
C ARG A 60 21.85 -7.01 14.18
N LEU A 61 21.79 -5.86 13.51
CA LEU A 61 20.77 -5.61 12.47
C LEU A 61 20.83 -6.70 11.38
N THR A 62 22.04 -7.02 10.92
CA THR A 62 22.26 -8.03 9.88
C THR A 62 21.86 -9.42 10.36
N ASP A 63 22.30 -9.81 11.56
CA ASP A 63 22.04 -11.14 12.13
C ASP A 63 20.56 -11.37 12.44
N GLU A 64 19.84 -10.34 12.91
CA GLU A 64 18.46 -10.47 13.38
C GLU A 64 17.41 -10.18 12.30
N SER A 65 17.72 -9.32 11.32
CA SER A 65 16.75 -8.89 10.30
C SER A 65 17.12 -9.25 8.87
N GLY A 66 18.39 -9.59 8.61
CA GLY A 66 18.92 -9.76 7.25
C GLY A 66 19.16 -8.44 6.50
N LEU A 67 18.85 -7.28 7.11
CA LEU A 67 19.14 -5.97 6.55
C LEU A 67 20.58 -5.56 6.86
N GLN A 68 21.23 -4.86 5.94
CA GLN A 68 22.60 -4.40 6.12
C GLN A 68 22.65 -2.88 6.06
N MET A 69 23.21 -2.24 7.09
CA MET A 69 23.32 -0.79 7.13
C MET A 69 24.73 -0.32 6.78
N PHE A 70 24.79 0.82 6.10
CA PHE A 70 25.98 1.56 5.78
C PHE A 70 25.82 3.00 6.28
N VAL A 71 26.88 3.58 6.83
CA VAL A 71 26.90 4.97 7.25
C VAL A 71 28.10 5.71 6.67
N VAL A 72 27.86 6.94 6.21
CA VAL A 72 28.88 7.82 5.65
C VAL A 72 28.82 9.19 6.32
N TYR A 73 29.94 9.62 6.90
CA TYR A 73 30.12 10.96 7.45
C TYR A 73 31.02 11.81 6.55
N VAL A 74 30.47 12.89 6.02
CA VAL A 74 31.17 13.89 5.19
C VAL A 74 31.01 15.29 5.79
N ASP A 75 31.85 16.21 5.35
CA ASP A 75 31.75 17.61 5.77
C ASP A 75 30.51 18.32 5.19
N SER A 76 30.18 18.06 3.92
CA SER A 76 29.11 18.72 3.16
C SER A 76 28.67 17.89 1.95
N PHE A 77 27.41 18.00 1.51
CA PHE A 77 26.90 17.38 0.28
C PHE A 77 27.15 18.23 -0.99
N ASP A 78 27.98 19.26 -0.92
CA ASP A 78 28.36 20.13 -2.06
C ASP A 78 27.17 20.86 -2.72
N GLY A 79 26.15 21.20 -1.93
CA GLY A 79 24.94 21.87 -2.42
C GLY A 79 24.01 20.97 -3.27
N VAL A 80 24.33 19.68 -3.38
CA VAL A 80 23.40 18.65 -3.87
C VAL A 80 22.35 18.38 -2.80
N ASP A 81 21.12 18.09 -3.22
CA ASP A 81 20.10 17.62 -2.28
C ASP A 81 20.57 16.34 -1.58
N GLY A 82 20.40 16.26 -0.26
CA GLY A 82 20.92 15.13 0.51
C GLY A 82 20.37 13.78 0.02
N GLN A 83 19.11 13.74 -0.44
CA GLN A 83 18.52 12.51 -0.95
C GLN A 83 19.15 12.09 -2.27
N ASP A 84 19.35 13.04 -3.19
CA ASP A 84 20.00 12.77 -4.48
C ASP A 84 21.45 12.30 -4.26
N TRP A 85 22.16 12.91 -3.30
CA TRP A 85 23.52 12.52 -2.94
C TRP A 85 23.58 11.09 -2.37
N ALA A 86 22.66 10.74 -1.46
CA ALA A 86 22.60 9.40 -0.87
C ALA A 86 22.21 8.33 -1.90
N ASN A 87 21.22 8.61 -2.76
CA ASN A 87 20.80 7.69 -3.82
C ASN A 87 21.91 7.40 -4.84
N GLU A 88 22.66 8.42 -5.24
CA GLU A 88 23.80 8.25 -6.16
C GLU A 88 24.94 7.46 -5.49
N THR A 89 25.25 7.75 -4.22
CA THR A 89 26.25 7.04 -3.42
C THR A 89 25.91 5.55 -3.27
N ALA A 90 24.65 5.23 -2.95
CA ALA A 90 24.18 3.85 -2.86
C ALA A 90 24.26 3.12 -4.21
N SER A 91 23.93 3.81 -5.31
CA SER A 91 24.00 3.26 -6.66
C SER A 91 25.44 2.99 -7.13
N ILE A 92 26.37 3.92 -6.91
CA ILE A 92 27.81 3.77 -7.21
C ILE A 92 28.43 2.66 -6.36
N SER A 93 27.95 2.48 -5.13
CA SER A 93 28.42 1.46 -4.21
C SER A 93 27.85 0.07 -4.50
N GLY A 94 26.86 -0.02 -5.40
CA GLY A 94 26.23 -1.29 -5.77
C GLY A 94 25.38 -1.89 -4.66
N LEU A 95 24.81 -1.04 -3.79
CA LEU A 95 23.93 -1.49 -2.71
C LEU A 95 22.69 -2.18 -3.28
N GLY A 96 22.33 -3.32 -2.69
CA GLY A 96 21.22 -4.18 -3.07
C GLY A 96 19.90 -3.84 -2.37
N THR A 97 18.95 -4.78 -2.44
CA THR A 97 17.58 -4.61 -1.94
C THR A 97 17.50 -4.50 -0.41
N ASP A 98 18.37 -5.22 0.30
CA ASP A 98 18.40 -5.27 1.77
C ASP A 98 19.39 -4.27 2.40
N ASP A 99 20.02 -3.41 1.57
CA ASP A 99 21.04 -2.46 2.00
C ASP A 99 20.45 -1.06 2.26
N ILE A 100 20.74 -0.51 3.44
CA ILE A 100 20.32 0.82 3.87
C ILE A 100 21.54 1.73 3.99
N LEU A 101 21.50 2.91 3.35
CA LEU A 101 22.55 3.92 3.47
C LEU A 101 22.06 5.13 4.28
N LEU A 102 22.75 5.47 5.37
CA LEU A 102 22.65 6.74 6.07
C LEU A 102 23.83 7.65 5.68
N ALA A 103 23.53 8.78 5.05
CA ALA A 103 24.52 9.81 4.72
C ALA A 103 24.35 11.02 5.65
N VAL A 104 25.44 11.49 6.26
CA VAL A 104 25.43 12.62 7.21
C VAL A 104 26.47 13.68 6.79
N ALA A 105 26.00 14.91 6.58
CA ALA A 105 26.83 16.07 6.27
C ALA A 105 26.94 16.99 7.51
N LEU A 106 28.08 16.94 8.20
CA LEU A 106 28.25 17.58 9.51
C LEU A 106 28.15 19.12 9.46
N ARG A 107 28.77 19.78 8.47
CA ARG A 107 28.74 21.25 8.39
C ARG A 107 27.42 21.78 7.84
N ASP A 108 26.77 20.99 6.97
CA ASP A 108 25.48 21.36 6.38
C ASP A 108 24.32 21.11 7.36
N ARG A 109 24.58 20.38 8.45
CA ARG A 109 23.58 19.85 9.40
C ARG A 109 22.42 19.19 8.66
N SER A 110 22.76 18.31 7.73
CA SER A 110 21.80 17.61 6.88
C SER A 110 22.15 16.14 6.76
N PHE A 111 21.12 15.31 6.62
CA PHE A 111 21.25 13.88 6.45
C PHE A 111 20.20 13.35 5.48
N ALA A 112 20.47 12.17 4.92
CA ALA A 112 19.53 11.48 4.06
C ALA A 112 19.70 9.97 4.15
N ILE A 113 18.63 9.27 3.84
CA ILE A 113 18.54 7.82 3.90
C ILE A 113 18.19 7.30 2.51
N SER A 114 18.95 6.32 2.03
CA SER A 114 18.70 5.67 0.75
C SER A 114 18.51 4.17 0.93
N VAL A 115 17.40 3.67 0.44
CA VAL A 115 17.03 2.24 0.41
C VAL A 115 16.49 1.88 -0.96
N ASP A 116 16.49 0.60 -1.32
CA ASP A 116 15.82 0.12 -2.52
C ASP A 116 14.27 0.13 -2.36
N ASP A 117 13.53 0.32 -3.46
CA ASP A 117 12.07 0.30 -3.46
C ASP A 117 11.52 -1.07 -3.03
N GLY A 118 12.28 -2.15 -3.28
CA GLY A 118 11.96 -3.50 -2.86
C GLY A 118 12.30 -3.84 -1.41
N LEU A 119 12.90 -2.92 -0.64
CA LEU A 119 13.19 -3.14 0.78
C LEU A 119 11.90 -3.46 1.54
N ASN A 120 11.93 -4.51 2.35
CA ASN A 120 10.78 -4.99 3.12
C ASN A 120 10.49 -4.14 4.39
N LEU A 121 10.41 -2.81 4.24
CA LEU A 121 10.00 -1.83 5.26
C LEU A 121 9.05 -0.80 4.63
N THR A 122 7.95 -0.39 5.29
CA THR A 122 7.04 0.62 4.72
C THR A 122 7.62 2.03 4.78
N ASP A 123 7.06 2.96 3.98
CA ASP A 123 7.48 4.37 4.03
C ASP A 123 7.25 5.00 5.41
N GLU A 124 6.17 4.61 6.09
CA GLU A 124 5.87 5.06 7.45
C GLU A 124 6.92 4.56 8.46
N GLN A 125 7.38 3.31 8.34
CA GLN A 125 8.44 2.78 9.20
C GLN A 125 9.78 3.48 8.94
N LEU A 126 10.11 3.76 7.68
CA LEU A 126 11.32 4.51 7.33
C LEU A 126 11.27 5.95 7.87
N ASP A 127 10.10 6.60 7.82
CA ASP A 127 9.90 7.95 8.36
C ASP A 127 9.94 7.98 9.89
N ASP A 128 9.38 6.96 10.55
CA ASP A 128 9.38 6.84 12.02
C ASP A 128 10.82 6.79 12.56
N VAL A 129 11.64 5.85 12.07
CA VAL A 129 13.06 5.73 12.46
C VAL A 129 13.83 7.00 12.12
N ARG A 130 13.56 7.59 10.95
CA ARG A 130 14.20 8.84 10.53
C ARG A 130 13.92 9.99 11.49
N GLN A 131 12.67 10.16 11.90
CA GLN A 131 12.24 11.34 12.67
C GLN A 131 12.39 11.17 14.18
N ASN A 132 12.16 9.96 14.68
CA ASN A 132 12.06 9.69 16.12
C ASN A 132 13.33 9.06 16.69
N ASP A 133 14.16 8.40 15.87
CA ASP A 133 15.39 7.76 16.35
C ASP A 133 16.65 8.48 15.82
N ILE A 134 16.80 8.63 14.51
CA ILE A 134 18.03 9.17 13.91
C ILE A 134 18.16 10.68 14.13
N ARG A 135 17.11 11.44 13.84
CA ARG A 135 17.16 12.91 13.86
C ARG A 135 17.42 13.51 15.25
N PRO A 136 16.85 13.01 16.36
CA PRO A 136 17.17 13.52 17.69
C PRO A 136 18.65 13.40 18.03
N GLU A 137 19.25 12.23 17.78
CA GLU A 137 20.68 12.00 18.05
C GLU A 137 21.59 12.91 17.21
N LEU A 138 21.26 13.11 15.92
CA LEU A 138 21.97 14.08 15.07
C LEU A 138 21.80 15.53 15.58
N SER A 139 20.64 15.87 16.13
CA SER A 139 20.38 17.21 16.68
C SER A 139 21.24 17.48 17.93
N ASP A 140 21.45 16.44 18.74
CA ASP A 140 22.29 16.43 19.95
C ASP A 140 23.80 16.24 19.65
N GLU A 141 24.17 16.18 18.37
CA GLU A 141 25.54 15.98 17.89
C GLU A 141 26.14 14.61 18.28
N ASP A 142 25.30 13.62 18.61
CA ASP A 142 25.71 12.23 18.79
C ASP A 142 25.69 11.48 17.45
N TRP A 143 26.77 11.67 16.68
CA TRP A 143 26.92 11.07 15.35
C TRP A 143 26.86 9.55 15.37
N ALA A 144 27.51 8.94 16.37
CA ALA A 144 27.53 7.50 16.54
C ALA A 144 26.17 6.99 17.04
N GLY A 145 25.56 7.71 17.98
CA GLY A 145 24.21 7.48 18.45
C GLY A 145 23.20 7.45 17.31
N ALA A 146 23.28 8.38 16.36
CA ALA A 146 22.38 8.40 15.21
C ALA A 146 22.48 7.16 14.31
N ALA A 147 23.69 6.64 14.06
CA ALA A 147 23.87 5.42 13.28
C ALA A 147 23.36 4.19 14.04
N ILE A 148 23.64 4.12 15.35
CA ILE A 148 23.18 3.03 16.22
C ILE A 148 21.66 3.05 16.35
N ALA A 149 21.07 4.22 16.62
CA ALA A 149 19.63 4.41 16.72
C ALA A 149 18.92 4.11 15.39
N GLY A 150 19.53 4.46 14.25
CA GLY A 150 19.04 4.06 12.94
C GLY A 150 19.07 2.55 12.72
N ALA A 151 20.18 1.89 13.04
CA ALA A 151 20.29 0.44 12.92
C ALA A 151 19.35 -0.29 13.87
N ASP A 152 19.23 0.16 15.12
CA ASP A 152 18.30 -0.39 16.09
C ASP A 152 16.84 -0.15 15.69
N GLY A 153 16.50 1.05 15.22
CA GLY A 153 15.17 1.40 14.73
C GLY A 153 14.77 0.60 13.48
N TYR A 154 15.69 0.38 12.53
CA TYR A 154 15.43 -0.47 11.37
C TYR A 154 15.36 -1.95 11.71
N ARG A 155 16.20 -2.42 12.64
CA ARG A 155 16.11 -3.76 13.21
C ARG A 155 14.75 -3.95 13.86
N GLU A 156 14.30 -2.96 14.60
CA GLU A 156 13.01 -2.90 15.25
C GLU A 156 11.85 -2.86 14.26
N ALA A 157 11.96 -2.10 13.18
CA ALA A 157 10.95 -2.08 12.13
C ALA A 157 10.87 -3.42 11.36
N ALA A 158 12.02 -4.06 11.10
CA ALA A 158 12.14 -5.27 10.29
C ALA A 158 11.80 -6.55 11.06
N THR A 159 12.28 -6.65 12.30
CA THR A 159 11.95 -7.75 13.23
C THR A 159 10.62 -7.50 13.94
N GLY A 160 10.12 -6.26 13.88
CA GLY A 160 8.95 -5.74 14.56
C GLY A 160 9.16 -5.53 16.08
N SER A 161 10.39 -5.53 16.59
CA SER A 161 10.75 -5.40 18.02
C SER A 161 10.44 -4.03 18.68
N GLY A 162 9.33 -3.42 18.24
CA GLY A 162 8.78 -2.07 18.41
C GLY A 162 8.60 -1.52 19.83
N GLY A 163 9.65 -1.37 20.64
CA GLY A 163 9.63 -0.77 21.97
C GLY A 163 10.11 0.68 21.95
N GLY A 164 9.18 1.60 21.69
CA GLY A 164 9.43 3.06 21.69
C GLY A 164 10.22 3.55 22.89
N SER A 165 11.27 4.33 22.59
CA SER A 165 12.18 4.96 23.53
C SER A 165 11.50 6.14 24.26
N ALA A 166 11.45 6.05 25.58
CA ALA A 166 11.47 7.20 26.49
C ALA A 166 12.51 6.92 27.58
N THR A 167 13.53 7.76 27.64
CA THR A 167 14.73 7.75 28.49
C THR A 167 14.48 7.60 30.01
N PRO A 168 15.53 7.30 30.82
CA PRO A 168 15.55 6.15 31.73
C PRO A 168 15.33 6.50 33.21
N TRP A 169 14.91 5.51 33.99
CA TRP A 169 15.35 5.36 35.37
C TRP A 169 16.05 4.01 35.54
N VAL A 170 17.34 4.06 35.82
CA VAL A 170 18.13 2.92 36.28
C VAL A 170 17.86 2.71 37.76
N VAL A 171 17.15 1.64 38.12
CA VAL A 171 17.36 0.75 39.28
C VAL A 171 16.57 -0.53 38.94
N GLY A 172 17.14 -1.70 38.63
CA GLY A 172 18.12 -2.46 39.39
C GLY A 172 17.41 -3.62 40.10
N GLY A 173 17.42 -4.83 39.52
CA GLY A 173 17.02 -6.04 40.26
C GLY A 173 16.41 -7.18 39.43
N ILE A 174 17.28 -8.00 38.83
CA ILE A 174 17.14 -9.44 38.53
C ILE A 174 15.70 -9.97 38.33
N ALA A 175 15.36 -10.25 37.07
CA ALA A 175 14.60 -11.45 36.69
C ALA A 175 15.01 -11.86 35.27
N VAL A 176 16.17 -12.52 35.21
CA VAL A 176 16.55 -13.36 34.07
C VAL A 176 15.45 -14.41 33.94
N VAL A 177 14.64 -14.32 32.86
CA VAL A 177 13.86 -15.38 32.15
C VAL A 177 12.58 -14.83 31.47
N GLY A 178 12.00 -13.69 31.86
CA GLY A 178 10.68 -13.24 31.35
C GLY A 178 10.63 -12.37 30.07
N ALA A 179 11.76 -11.82 29.58
CA ALA A 179 11.74 -10.76 28.57
C ALA A 179 11.37 -11.22 27.12
N GLY A 180 11.45 -12.53 26.81
CA GLY A 180 11.17 -13.04 25.47
C GLY A 180 9.68 -13.15 25.13
N ALA A 181 8.85 -13.44 26.12
CA ALA A 181 7.43 -13.77 25.96
C ALA A 181 6.53 -12.56 25.66
N ALA A 182 6.73 -11.45 26.38
CA ALA A 182 5.93 -10.24 26.22
C ALA A 182 6.19 -9.52 24.88
N GLY A 183 7.44 -9.53 24.41
CA GLY A 183 7.81 -8.97 23.10
C GLY A 183 7.19 -9.76 21.95
N TRP A 184 7.17 -11.09 22.05
CA TRP A 184 6.60 -11.97 21.03
C TRP A 184 5.06 -11.89 20.96
N TRP A 185 4.38 -11.71 22.09
CA TRP A 185 2.92 -11.56 22.14
C TRP A 185 2.42 -10.23 21.52
N VAL A 186 3.11 -9.12 21.77
CA VAL A 186 2.81 -7.81 21.16
C VAL A 186 3.10 -7.83 19.65
N LEU A 187 4.17 -8.53 19.24
CA LEU A 187 4.53 -8.73 17.84
C LEU A 187 3.46 -9.49 17.05
N ARG A 188 2.91 -10.55 17.65
CA ARG A 188 1.93 -11.42 16.99
C ARG A 188 0.53 -10.81 16.93
N ARG A 189 0.15 -9.99 17.91
CA ARG A 189 -1.12 -9.22 17.86
C ARG A 189 -1.12 -8.17 16.74
N ARG A 190 0.06 -7.65 16.36
CA ARG A 190 0.21 -6.80 15.16
C ARG A 190 0.24 -7.60 13.84
N ARG A 191 0.69 -8.86 13.86
CA ARG A 191 0.61 -9.78 12.70
C ARG A 191 -0.79 -10.32 12.40
N GLN A 192 -1.75 -10.24 13.33
CA GLN A 192 -3.16 -10.47 13.01
C GLN A 192 -3.80 -9.30 12.23
N GLY A 193 -3.08 -8.19 12.03
CA GLY A 193 -3.49 -7.03 11.22
C GLY A 193 -3.01 -7.03 9.76
N GLY A 194 -2.44 -8.13 9.26
CA GLY A 194 -1.97 -8.20 7.88
C GLY A 194 -1.41 -9.57 7.53
N VAL A 195 -2.29 -10.55 7.34
CA VAL A 195 -1.88 -11.81 6.71
C VAL A 195 -1.55 -11.48 5.27
N ALA A 196 -0.32 -11.72 4.80
CA ALA A 196 0.05 -11.39 3.42
C ALA A 196 -0.90 -12.13 2.48
N VAL A 197 -1.67 -11.39 1.69
CA VAL A 197 -2.78 -11.94 0.91
C VAL A 197 -2.30 -12.22 -0.50
N GLY A 198 -2.47 -13.45 -0.99
CA GLY A 198 -2.24 -13.77 -2.40
C GLY A 198 -3.21 -13.00 -3.32
N PRO A 199 -3.02 -13.02 -4.65
CA PRO A 199 -3.92 -12.35 -5.60
C PRO A 199 -5.41 -12.74 -5.47
N ASP A 200 -5.66 -13.86 -4.79
CA ASP A 200 -6.97 -14.50 -4.63
C ASP A 200 -7.66 -14.15 -3.28
N GLY A 201 -7.08 -13.27 -2.46
CA GLY A 201 -7.70 -12.88 -1.20
C GLY A 201 -7.40 -13.82 -0.01
N GLN A 202 -6.56 -14.84 -0.19
CA GLN A 202 -6.21 -15.82 0.85
C GLN A 202 -4.85 -15.53 1.50
N PRO A 203 -4.70 -15.81 2.82
CA PRO A 203 -3.40 -15.91 3.49
C PRO A 203 -2.34 -16.68 2.69
N LEU A 204 -1.19 -16.07 2.44
CA LEU A 204 0.02 -16.77 2.03
C LEU A 204 0.45 -17.66 3.21
N ASP A 205 0.35 -18.97 3.00
CA ASP A 205 0.79 -19.96 3.98
C ASP A 205 2.32 -19.99 3.97
N GLU A 206 2.96 -19.30 4.93
CA GLU A 206 4.41 -19.26 5.11
C GLU A 206 5.04 -20.67 5.25
N LEU A 207 4.25 -21.66 5.70
CA LEU A 207 4.67 -23.05 5.84
C LEU A 207 4.50 -23.85 4.53
N ALA A 208 3.80 -23.32 3.53
CA ALA A 208 3.58 -23.99 2.24
C ALA A 208 4.83 -24.01 1.35
N GLY A 209 5.75 -23.05 1.51
CA GLY A 209 6.99 -22.97 0.74
C GLY A 209 8.14 -23.86 1.22
N LEU A 210 8.01 -24.47 2.40
CA LEU A 210 9.09 -25.22 3.05
C LEU A 210 9.17 -26.68 2.58
N SER A 211 10.38 -27.26 2.65
CA SER A 211 10.53 -28.71 2.46
C SER A 211 9.93 -29.49 3.64
N LEU A 212 9.58 -30.76 3.45
CA LEU A 212 9.03 -31.58 4.53
C LEU A 212 10.06 -31.78 5.67
N ASP A 213 11.35 -31.86 5.35
CA ASP A 213 12.44 -31.96 6.32
C ASP A 213 12.59 -30.68 7.16
N ASP A 214 12.42 -29.51 6.55
CA ASP A 214 12.42 -28.23 7.28
C ASP A 214 11.20 -28.09 8.18
N LEU A 215 10.03 -28.55 7.72
CA LEU A 215 8.83 -28.61 8.54
C LEU A 215 9.02 -29.56 9.73
N ASP A 216 9.63 -30.73 9.52
CA ASP A 216 9.86 -31.72 10.57
C ASP A 216 10.80 -31.20 11.67
N LYS A 217 11.89 -30.55 11.27
CA LYS A 217 12.82 -29.87 12.20
C LYS A 217 12.13 -28.80 13.03
N ARG A 218 11.31 -27.95 12.38
CA ARG A 218 10.55 -26.90 13.07
C ARG A 218 9.50 -27.47 14.04
N ALA A 219 8.77 -28.51 13.64
CA ALA A 219 7.81 -29.17 14.51
C ALA A 219 8.48 -29.81 15.73
N SER A 220 9.65 -30.44 15.53
CA SER A 220 10.43 -31.02 16.63
C SER A 220 10.93 -29.97 17.61
N ALA A 221 11.45 -28.84 17.11
CA ALA A 221 11.88 -27.72 17.96
C ALA A 221 10.69 -27.13 18.75
N ALA A 222 9.57 -26.87 18.08
CA ALA A 222 8.37 -26.31 18.72
C ALA A 222 7.78 -27.23 19.81
N LEU A 223 7.86 -28.55 19.65
CA LEU A 223 7.43 -29.52 20.67
C LEU A 223 8.32 -29.50 21.93
N VAL A 224 9.62 -29.28 21.77
CA VAL A 224 10.55 -29.17 22.90
C VAL A 224 10.32 -27.85 23.64
N GLU A 225 10.25 -26.75 22.89
CA GLU A 225 10.02 -25.41 23.45
C GLU A 225 8.71 -25.34 24.25
N ILE A 226 7.63 -25.91 23.71
CA ILE A 226 6.33 -25.86 24.40
C ILE A 226 6.27 -26.75 25.65
N ASP A 227 7.01 -27.87 25.70
CA ASP A 227 7.08 -28.72 26.90
C ASP A 227 7.82 -27.99 28.05
N ASP A 228 8.90 -27.29 27.72
CA ASP A 228 9.63 -26.47 28.68
C ASP A 228 8.80 -25.25 29.13
N ALA A 229 8.08 -24.61 28.21
CA ALA A 229 7.17 -23.50 28.52
C ALA A 229 6.02 -23.95 29.44
N LEU A 230 5.47 -25.15 29.24
CA LEU A 230 4.43 -25.72 30.12
C LEU A 230 4.95 -25.95 31.54
N LYS A 231 6.13 -26.58 31.69
CA LYS A 231 6.73 -26.80 33.02
C LYS A 231 7.02 -25.49 33.74
N THR A 232 7.50 -24.50 33.01
CA THR A 232 7.77 -23.16 33.55
C THR A 232 6.47 -22.49 33.98
N SER A 233 5.45 -22.53 33.13
CA SER A 233 4.12 -21.98 33.44
C SER A 233 3.43 -22.66 34.63
N GLU A 234 3.62 -23.97 34.81
CA GLU A 234 3.15 -24.70 36.00
C GLU A 234 3.81 -24.20 37.29
N GLN A 235 5.12 -23.93 37.25
CA GLN A 235 5.86 -23.40 38.40
C GLN A 235 5.41 -21.98 38.72
N GLU A 236 5.29 -21.12 37.69
CA GLU A 236 4.81 -19.74 37.82
C GLU A 236 3.38 -19.67 38.36
N LEU A 237 2.47 -20.55 37.92
CA LEU A 237 1.12 -20.63 38.49
C LEU A 237 1.16 -20.90 40.00
N GLY A 238 2.06 -21.77 40.46
CA GLY A 238 2.25 -22.06 41.88
C GLY A 238 2.71 -20.83 42.67
N PHE A 239 3.63 -20.04 42.13
CA PHE A 239 4.07 -18.78 42.73
C PHE A 239 2.96 -17.73 42.72
N ALA A 240 2.24 -17.58 41.60
CA ALA A 240 1.13 -16.64 41.46
C ALA A 240 -0.01 -16.97 42.43
N GLN A 241 -0.35 -18.26 42.63
CA GLN A 241 -1.34 -18.69 43.61
C GLN A 241 -0.94 -18.35 45.04
N ALA A 242 0.35 -18.43 45.37
CA ALA A 242 0.87 -18.05 46.67
C ALA A 242 0.84 -16.52 46.89
N GLN A 243 1.13 -15.74 45.84
CA GLN A 243 1.25 -14.28 45.92
C GLN A 243 -0.10 -13.55 45.79
N PHE A 244 -1.00 -14.04 44.94
CA PHE A 244 -2.26 -13.38 44.57
C PHE A 244 -3.52 -14.17 44.96
N GLY A 245 -3.36 -15.40 45.43
CA GLY A 245 -4.46 -16.28 45.81
C GLY A 245 -5.03 -17.09 44.65
N THR A 246 -5.86 -18.09 44.99
CA THR A 246 -6.42 -19.05 44.03
C THR A 246 -7.54 -18.45 43.19
N GLU A 247 -8.30 -17.48 43.71
CA GLU A 247 -9.41 -16.85 42.99
C GLU A 247 -8.89 -16.02 41.80
N ALA A 248 -7.84 -15.21 42.03
CA ALA A 248 -7.20 -14.38 41.01
C ALA A 248 -6.45 -15.18 39.92
N THR A 249 -6.17 -16.47 40.13
CA THR A 249 -5.41 -17.33 39.22
C THR A 249 -6.25 -18.41 38.54
N THR A 250 -7.58 -18.33 38.68
CA THR A 250 -8.53 -19.32 38.14
C THR A 250 -8.44 -19.42 36.61
N GLU A 251 -8.39 -18.29 35.92
CA GLU A 251 -8.34 -18.25 34.45
C GLU A 251 -7.03 -18.84 33.92
N PHE A 252 -5.89 -18.52 34.55
CA PHE A 252 -4.60 -19.08 34.16
C PHE A 252 -4.53 -20.59 34.43
N SER A 253 -5.11 -21.06 35.53
CA SER A 253 -5.20 -22.49 35.84
C SER A 253 -6.00 -23.23 34.76
N ALA A 254 -7.12 -22.67 34.30
CA ALA A 254 -7.93 -23.25 33.23
C ALA A 254 -7.20 -23.25 31.88
N LEU A 255 -6.51 -22.15 31.55
CA LEU A 255 -5.72 -22.05 30.33
C LEU A 255 -4.59 -23.08 30.31
N LEU A 256 -3.88 -23.25 31.43
CA LEU A 256 -2.77 -24.19 31.55
C LEU A 256 -3.23 -25.64 31.37
N GLU A 257 -4.40 -26.00 31.90
CA GLU A 257 -4.99 -27.34 31.66
C GLU A 257 -5.40 -27.54 30.20
N GLN A 258 -5.92 -26.51 29.53
CA GLN A 258 -6.20 -26.57 28.09
C GLN A 258 -4.92 -26.71 27.26
N ALA A 259 -3.88 -25.95 27.60
CA ALA A 259 -2.56 -26.00 26.97
C ALA A 259 -1.95 -27.41 27.05
N LYS A 260 -2.01 -28.07 28.22
CA LYS A 260 -1.55 -29.46 28.39
C LYS A 260 -2.28 -30.43 27.45
N GLN A 261 -3.60 -30.27 27.30
CA GLN A 261 -4.39 -31.13 26.41
C GLN A 261 -4.00 -30.94 24.94
N GLN A 262 -3.78 -29.69 24.50
CA GLN A 262 -3.39 -29.38 23.13
C GLN A 262 -1.97 -29.87 22.82
N VAL A 263 -1.03 -29.70 23.74
CA VAL A 263 0.35 -30.23 23.60
C VAL A 263 0.36 -31.75 23.57
N ALA A 264 -0.46 -32.42 24.41
CA ALA A 264 -0.60 -33.87 24.35
C ALA A 264 -1.14 -34.37 23.00
N GLN A 265 -2.05 -33.61 22.37
CA GLN A 265 -2.52 -33.91 21.01
C GLN A 265 -1.41 -33.72 19.96
N ALA A 266 -0.60 -32.67 20.07
CA ALA A 266 0.54 -32.45 19.19
C ALA A 266 1.58 -33.60 19.29
N PHE A 267 1.88 -34.08 20.50
CA PHE A 267 2.72 -35.27 20.68
C PHE A 267 2.09 -36.55 20.12
N THR A 268 0.76 -36.68 20.16
CA THR A 268 0.06 -37.81 19.53
C THR A 268 0.20 -37.77 18.00
N LEU A 269 0.16 -36.58 17.39
CA LEU A 269 0.43 -36.40 15.96
C LEU A 269 1.89 -36.73 15.62
N ARG A 270 2.84 -36.30 16.46
CA ARG A 270 4.25 -36.65 16.31
C ARG A 270 4.47 -38.16 16.36
N GLN A 271 3.82 -38.84 17.30
CA GLN A 271 3.93 -40.30 17.42
C GLN A 271 3.45 -41.05 16.18
N ARG A 272 2.41 -40.55 15.49
CA ARG A 272 1.92 -41.12 14.23
C ARG A 272 2.93 -40.93 13.11
N LEU A 273 3.43 -39.70 12.94
CA LEU A 273 4.47 -39.38 11.96
C LEU A 273 5.75 -40.22 12.11
N ASP A 274 6.08 -40.63 13.34
CA ASP A 274 7.27 -41.43 13.66
C ASP A 274 7.00 -42.95 13.68
N ASP A 275 5.78 -43.41 13.36
CA ASP A 275 5.44 -44.83 13.38
C ASP A 275 5.97 -45.61 12.16
N SER A 276 5.72 -46.92 12.12
CA SER A 276 6.22 -47.80 11.05
C SER A 276 5.38 -47.80 9.76
N GLU A 277 4.25 -47.10 9.73
CA GLU A 277 3.30 -46.99 8.62
C GLU A 277 3.38 -45.58 8.00
N PRO A 278 4.23 -45.37 6.97
CA PRO A 278 4.48 -44.02 6.45
C PRO A 278 3.23 -43.42 5.80
N GLU A 279 2.88 -42.19 6.20
CA GLU A 279 1.82 -41.44 5.55
C GLU A 279 2.24 -40.92 4.17
N THR A 280 1.25 -40.50 3.38
CA THR A 280 1.55 -39.79 2.14
C THR A 280 2.22 -38.44 2.45
N GLU A 281 3.09 -37.95 1.56
CA GLU A 281 3.81 -36.68 1.76
C GLU A 281 2.86 -35.51 2.08
N GLN A 282 1.68 -35.47 1.46
CA GLN A 282 0.66 -34.46 1.73
C GLN A 282 0.08 -34.56 3.14
N GLN A 283 -0.16 -35.79 3.64
CA GLN A 283 -0.64 -36.04 4.99
C GLN A 283 0.44 -35.74 6.03
N ALA A 284 1.67 -36.17 5.81
CA ALA A 284 2.80 -35.87 6.68
C ALA A 284 3.02 -34.36 6.82
N ARG A 285 2.99 -33.64 5.70
CA ARG A 285 3.07 -32.17 5.65
C ARG A 285 1.92 -31.49 6.40
N ALA A 286 0.69 -32.01 6.29
CA ALA A 286 -0.47 -31.44 6.97
C ALA A 286 -0.37 -31.61 8.49
N MET A 287 -0.01 -32.81 8.96
CA MET A 287 0.16 -33.08 10.39
C MET A 287 1.32 -32.31 11.00
N THR A 288 2.45 -32.22 10.28
CA THR A 288 3.62 -31.45 10.73
C THR A 288 3.30 -29.96 10.85
N ARG A 289 2.56 -29.39 9.89
CA ARG A 289 2.02 -28.01 10.02
C ARG A 289 1.10 -27.87 11.21
N GLN A 290 0.21 -28.84 11.44
CA GLN A 290 -0.71 -28.80 12.56
C GLN A 290 0.05 -28.77 13.90
N ILE A 291 1.12 -29.55 14.06
CA ILE A 291 1.98 -29.52 15.25
C ILE A 291 2.55 -28.11 15.44
N ILE A 292 3.17 -27.52 14.42
CA ILE A 292 3.78 -26.18 14.50
C ILE A 292 2.74 -25.13 14.92
N VAL A 293 1.58 -25.13 14.27
CA VAL A 293 0.50 -24.17 14.57
C VAL A 293 -0.01 -24.34 16.00
N THR A 294 -0.31 -25.58 16.42
CA THR A 294 -0.80 -25.85 17.77
C THR A 294 0.22 -25.46 18.84
N CYS A 295 1.50 -25.83 18.69
CA CYS A 295 2.54 -25.43 19.63
C CYS A 295 2.69 -23.90 19.70
N GLY A 296 2.64 -23.23 18.55
CA GLY A 296 2.73 -21.78 18.47
C GLY A 296 1.53 -21.06 19.11
N GLU A 297 0.31 -21.55 18.95
CA GLU A 297 -0.88 -20.97 19.60
C GLU A 297 -0.87 -21.16 21.11
N VAL A 298 -0.43 -22.33 21.58
CA VAL A 298 -0.33 -22.61 23.02
C VAL A 298 0.74 -21.72 23.65
N SER A 299 1.91 -21.58 23.01
CA SER A 299 2.97 -20.71 23.51
C SER A 299 2.48 -19.27 23.63
N ASP A 300 1.75 -18.75 22.63
CA ASP A 300 1.21 -17.37 22.68
C ASP A 300 0.34 -17.15 23.91
N ALA A 301 -0.52 -18.13 24.18
CA ALA A 301 -1.49 -18.02 25.25
C ALA A 301 -0.80 -18.06 26.63
N LEU A 302 0.23 -18.89 26.79
CA LEU A 302 1.02 -18.96 28.01
C LEU A 302 1.83 -17.67 28.23
N ASP A 303 2.48 -17.15 27.18
CA ASP A 303 3.29 -15.93 27.23
C ASP A 303 2.45 -14.68 27.56
N ALA A 304 1.25 -14.58 26.97
CA ALA A 304 0.30 -13.51 27.28
C ALA A 304 -0.04 -13.44 28.77
N GLN A 305 -0.24 -14.60 29.39
CA GLN A 305 -0.61 -14.68 30.80
C GLN A 305 0.59 -14.46 31.73
N ALA A 306 1.78 -14.92 31.36
CA ALA A 306 3.00 -14.60 32.09
C ALA A 306 3.23 -13.07 32.16
N ALA A 307 3.08 -12.38 31.03
CA ALA A 307 3.18 -10.92 30.97
C ALA A 307 2.17 -10.21 31.88
N ALA A 308 0.93 -10.73 31.97
CA ALA A 308 -0.09 -10.17 32.86
C ALA A 308 0.27 -10.30 34.35
N PHE A 309 0.95 -11.39 34.75
CA PHE A 309 1.45 -11.54 36.12
C PHE A 309 2.64 -10.65 36.42
N ASP A 310 3.55 -10.47 35.47
CA ASP A 310 4.65 -9.53 35.60
C ASP A 310 4.14 -8.09 35.78
N GLU A 311 3.13 -7.69 35.00
CA GLU A 311 2.48 -6.39 35.16
C GLU A 311 1.80 -6.25 36.54
N LEU A 312 1.11 -7.30 37.02
CA LEU A 312 0.53 -7.32 38.36
C LEU A 312 1.61 -7.19 39.45
N ARG A 313 2.77 -7.81 39.27
CA ARG A 313 3.89 -7.76 40.21
C ARG A 313 4.54 -6.37 40.22
N ASP A 314 4.74 -5.77 39.06
CA ASP A 314 5.25 -4.40 38.93
C ASP A 314 4.30 -3.38 39.53
N LEU A 315 2.99 -3.53 39.28
CA LEU A 315 1.97 -2.68 39.87
C LEU A 315 1.89 -2.88 41.38
N HIS A 316 1.97 -4.11 41.86
CA HIS A 316 2.07 -4.39 43.29
C HIS A 316 3.30 -3.67 43.86
N ALA A 317 4.47 -3.73 43.21
CA ALA A 317 5.69 -3.06 43.66
C ALA A 317 5.61 -1.52 43.66
N ARG A 318 4.83 -0.91 42.76
CA ARG A 318 4.74 0.56 42.58
C ARG A 318 3.37 1.17 42.93
N VAL A 319 2.50 0.43 43.60
CA VAL A 319 1.12 0.88 43.85
C VAL A 319 1.01 2.26 44.53
N PRO A 320 1.86 2.65 45.50
CA PRO A 320 1.81 3.98 46.09
C PRO A 320 2.07 5.08 45.04
N GLU A 321 3.11 4.90 44.23
CA GLU A 321 3.48 5.82 43.16
C GLU A 321 2.36 5.91 42.11
N VAL A 322 1.80 4.78 41.70
CA VAL A 322 0.71 4.71 40.71
C VAL A 322 -0.55 5.44 41.21
N LEU A 323 -0.91 5.29 42.48
CA LEU A 323 -2.06 5.98 43.06
C LEU A 323 -1.86 7.50 43.06
N ASP A 324 -0.65 7.98 43.37
CA ASP A 324 -0.31 9.41 43.38
C ASP A 324 -0.29 9.99 41.96
N GLU A 325 0.31 9.28 41.00
CA GLU A 325 0.32 9.66 39.58
C GLU A 325 -1.10 9.69 39.00
N THR A 326 -1.93 8.70 39.33
CA THR A 326 -3.34 8.64 38.90
C THR A 326 -4.13 9.79 39.50
N ALA A 327 -3.89 10.15 40.76
CA ALA A 327 -4.52 11.30 41.41
C ALA A 327 -4.19 12.61 40.70
N GLN A 328 -2.90 12.81 40.37
CA GLN A 328 -2.44 13.96 39.59
C GLN A 328 -3.11 14.00 38.22
N ARG A 329 -3.12 12.86 37.51
CA ARG A 329 -3.72 12.78 36.18
C ARG A 329 -5.22 13.03 36.19
N ALA A 330 -5.94 12.54 37.20
CA ALA A 330 -7.36 12.83 37.38
C ALA A 330 -7.62 14.34 37.56
N ALA A 331 -6.74 15.07 38.27
CA ALA A 331 -6.83 16.51 38.41
C ALA A 331 -6.57 17.25 37.09
N GLU A 332 -5.57 16.82 36.31
CA GLU A 332 -5.28 17.35 34.98
C GLU A 332 -6.46 17.17 34.01
N VAL A 333 -7.05 15.97 33.98
CA VAL A 333 -8.19 15.66 33.11
C VAL A 333 -9.44 16.43 33.54
N GLU A 334 -9.66 16.64 34.84
CA GLU A 334 -10.80 17.43 35.32
C GLU A 334 -10.77 18.87 34.82
N GLN A 335 -9.59 19.49 34.73
CA GLN A 335 -9.45 20.85 34.18
C GLN A 335 -9.99 20.97 32.75
N ARG A 336 -9.98 19.87 31.98
CA ARG A 336 -10.47 19.82 30.60
C ARG A 336 -11.99 19.76 30.51
N VAL A 337 -12.71 19.39 31.56
CA VAL A 337 -14.19 19.23 31.55
C VAL A 337 -14.88 20.56 31.25
N ALA A 338 -14.42 21.66 31.88
CA ALA A 338 -14.97 22.99 31.63
C ALA A 338 -14.74 23.43 30.18
N THR A 339 -13.53 23.22 29.66
CA THR A 339 -13.18 23.51 28.25
C THR A 339 -14.06 22.72 27.29
N ALA A 340 -14.29 21.43 27.52
CA ALA A 340 -15.15 20.59 26.69
C ALA A 340 -16.61 21.08 26.68
N ARG A 341 -17.15 21.53 27.83
CA ARG A 341 -18.49 22.14 27.88
C ARG A 341 -18.57 23.41 27.05
N THR A 342 -17.58 24.31 27.16
CA THR A 342 -17.53 25.53 26.33
C THR A 342 -17.40 25.21 24.83
N GLN A 343 -16.64 24.17 24.46
CA GLN A 343 -16.55 23.71 23.07
C GLN A 343 -17.90 23.24 22.53
N LEU A 344 -18.66 22.45 23.31
CA LEU A 344 -20.01 22.02 22.92
C LEU A 344 -20.97 23.20 22.79
N GLU A 345 -20.90 24.19 23.69
CA GLU A 345 -21.70 25.41 23.58
C GLU A 345 -21.39 26.19 22.29
N GLN A 346 -20.12 26.27 21.90
CA GLN A 346 -19.69 26.90 20.65
C GLN A 346 -20.18 26.12 19.42
N LEU A 347 -20.06 24.78 19.44
CA LEU A 347 -20.58 23.93 18.36
C LEU A 347 -22.09 24.04 18.22
N ALA A 348 -22.82 24.14 19.33
CA ALA A 348 -24.28 24.31 19.34
C ALA A 348 -24.76 25.62 18.71
N LEU A 349 -23.88 26.61 18.51
CA LEU A 349 -24.20 27.83 17.74
C LEU A 349 -24.27 27.59 16.23
N SER A 350 -23.58 26.56 15.73
CA SER A 350 -23.40 26.30 14.29
C SER A 350 -23.93 24.94 13.84
N TYR A 351 -24.34 24.07 14.76
CA TYR A 351 -24.80 22.71 14.47
C TYR A 351 -26.05 22.36 15.27
N PRO A 352 -26.99 21.61 14.68
CA PRO A 352 -28.20 21.18 15.37
C PRO A 352 -27.89 20.15 16.48
N PRO A 353 -28.75 20.02 17.51
CA PRO A 353 -28.55 19.05 18.61
C PRO A 353 -28.38 17.60 18.14
N ALA A 354 -29.02 17.22 17.03
CA ALA A 354 -28.88 15.89 16.44
C ALA A 354 -27.42 15.58 16.00
N ALA A 355 -26.71 16.57 15.46
CA ALA A 355 -25.32 16.42 15.03
C ALA A 355 -24.35 16.30 16.21
N LEU A 356 -24.74 16.79 17.40
CA LEU A 356 -23.95 16.75 18.62
C LEU A 356 -24.37 15.64 19.59
N ALA A 357 -25.36 14.82 19.21
CA ALA A 357 -26.00 13.87 20.12
C ALA A 357 -24.99 12.88 20.74
N SER A 358 -24.03 12.38 19.94
CA SER A 358 -23.00 11.42 20.36
C SER A 358 -22.01 11.98 21.38
N VAL A 359 -21.78 13.30 21.40
CA VAL A 359 -20.76 13.94 22.25
C VAL A 359 -21.36 14.82 23.35
N SER A 360 -22.66 15.15 23.27
CA SER A 360 -23.34 16.07 24.18
C SER A 360 -23.27 15.66 25.65
N GLY A 361 -23.32 14.36 25.95
CA GLY A 361 -23.26 13.82 27.32
C GLY A 361 -21.85 13.55 27.85
N ASN A 362 -20.82 13.66 26.99
CA ASN A 362 -19.47 13.22 27.32
C ASN A 362 -18.84 13.98 28.50
N PRO A 363 -18.94 15.32 28.62
CA PRO A 363 -18.34 16.04 29.75
C PRO A 363 -18.94 15.64 31.10
N ASP A 364 -20.24 15.37 31.15
CA ASP A 364 -20.91 14.97 32.38
C ASP A 364 -20.57 13.52 32.76
N GLN A 365 -20.42 12.64 31.78
CA GLN A 365 -19.94 11.28 32.03
C GLN A 365 -18.47 11.27 32.46
N ALA A 366 -17.61 12.05 31.82
CA ALA A 366 -16.22 12.22 32.22
C ALA A 366 -16.11 12.75 33.65
N ALA A 367 -16.91 13.74 34.04
CA ALA A 367 -16.94 14.23 35.42
C ALA A 367 -17.33 13.15 36.44
N ARG A 368 -18.31 12.30 36.13
CA ARG A 368 -18.69 11.17 37.00
C ARG A 368 -17.56 10.13 37.12
N LEU A 369 -16.89 9.82 36.01
CA LEU A 369 -15.75 8.90 36.00
C LEU A 369 -14.58 9.44 36.82
N LEU A 370 -14.29 10.74 36.74
CA LEU A 370 -13.22 11.38 37.53
C LEU A 370 -13.54 11.40 39.03
N THR A 371 -14.81 11.56 39.41
CA THR A 371 -15.24 11.37 40.81
C THR A 371 -14.98 9.94 41.27
N ALA A 372 -15.39 8.94 40.47
CA ALA A 372 -15.16 7.53 40.78
C ALA A 372 -13.65 7.20 40.88
N ALA A 373 -12.83 7.77 40.00
CA ALA A 373 -11.38 7.60 40.04
C ALA A 373 -10.78 8.12 41.36
N ARG A 374 -11.21 9.29 41.85
CA ARG A 374 -10.74 9.84 43.13
C ARG A 374 -11.17 9.02 44.32
N GLU A 375 -12.40 8.51 44.30
CA GLU A 375 -12.91 7.60 45.34
C GLU A 375 -12.09 6.30 45.37
N ALA A 376 -11.77 5.74 44.19
CA ALA A 376 -10.91 4.57 44.07
C ALA A 376 -9.48 4.85 44.54
N VAL A 377 -8.86 5.99 44.16
CA VAL A 377 -7.54 6.38 44.68
C VAL A 377 -7.54 6.47 46.20
N ALA A 378 -8.54 7.14 46.79
CA ALA A 378 -8.65 7.27 48.24
C ALA A 378 -8.84 5.91 48.94
N ALA A 379 -9.62 5.02 48.34
CA ALA A 379 -9.78 3.65 48.81
C ALA A 379 -8.47 2.85 48.73
N GLY A 380 -7.72 2.97 47.64
CA GLY A 380 -6.41 2.33 47.47
C GLY A 380 -5.38 2.82 48.49
N GLN A 381 -5.33 4.13 48.75
CA GLN A 381 -4.50 4.72 49.79
C GLN A 381 -4.89 4.23 51.19
N ALA A 382 -6.18 4.02 51.47
CA ALA A 382 -6.66 3.45 52.73
C ALA A 382 -6.27 1.96 52.87
N SER A 383 -6.36 1.17 51.79
CA SER A 383 -5.90 -0.23 51.77
C SER A 383 -4.40 -0.35 52.07
N LEU A 384 -3.58 0.58 51.56
CA LEU A 384 -2.15 0.64 51.89
C LEU A 384 -1.88 0.90 53.38
N GLN A 385 -2.71 1.71 54.05
CA GLN A 385 -2.59 1.92 55.50
C GLN A 385 -2.96 0.66 56.30
N GLY A 386 -3.81 -0.21 55.73
CA GLY A 386 -4.20 -1.50 56.29
C GLY A 386 -3.26 -2.67 55.93
N ASP A 387 -2.14 -2.40 55.25
CA ASP A 387 -1.20 -3.41 54.72
C ASP A 387 -1.84 -4.39 53.72
N ASP A 388 -2.96 -4.01 53.09
CA ASP A 388 -3.65 -4.79 52.05
C ASP A 388 -3.30 -4.26 50.66
N ARG A 389 -2.09 -4.60 50.23
CA ARG A 389 -1.52 -4.11 48.98
C ARG A 389 -2.22 -4.68 47.75
N SER A 390 -2.75 -5.90 47.83
CA SER A 390 -3.56 -6.51 46.77
C SER A 390 -4.86 -5.74 46.54
N ALA A 391 -5.57 -5.34 47.60
CA ALA A 391 -6.75 -4.48 47.46
C ALA A 391 -6.39 -3.10 46.89
N ALA A 392 -5.23 -2.54 47.28
CA ALA A 392 -4.75 -1.27 46.72
C ALA A 392 -4.47 -1.34 45.21
N VAL A 393 -3.91 -2.45 44.71
CA VAL A 393 -3.70 -2.71 43.28
C VAL A 393 -5.03 -2.69 42.51
N VAL A 394 -6.06 -3.35 43.04
CA VAL A 394 -7.39 -3.37 42.41
C VAL A 394 -7.97 -1.96 42.30
N GLN A 395 -7.84 -1.16 43.36
CA GLN A 395 -8.33 0.22 43.37
C GLN A 395 -7.53 1.14 42.43
N ALA A 396 -6.21 0.96 42.35
CA ALA A 396 -5.35 1.71 41.42
C ALA A 396 -5.78 1.49 39.96
N ARG A 397 -5.97 0.23 39.54
CA ARG A 397 -6.44 -0.09 38.17
C ARG A 397 -7.80 0.52 37.87
N ALA A 398 -8.75 0.38 38.80
CA ALA A 398 -10.09 0.96 38.62
C ALA A 398 -10.03 2.49 38.45
N ALA A 399 -9.12 3.17 39.16
CA ALA A 399 -8.91 4.59 39.03
C ALA A 399 -8.28 4.96 37.67
N GLU A 400 -7.22 4.25 37.26
CA GLU A 400 -6.55 4.45 35.96
C GLU A 400 -7.52 4.29 34.79
N ASP A 401 -8.31 3.21 34.81
CA ASP A 401 -9.32 2.91 33.79
C ASP A 401 -10.36 4.04 33.69
N ALA A 402 -10.85 4.52 34.85
CA ALA A 402 -11.82 5.60 34.90
C ALA A 402 -11.24 6.93 34.37
N VAL A 403 -9.99 7.27 34.71
CA VAL A 403 -9.30 8.46 34.18
C VAL A 403 -9.08 8.34 32.67
N GLY A 404 -8.65 7.16 32.18
CA GLY A 404 -8.47 6.90 30.76
C GLY A 404 -9.77 7.02 29.96
N GLN A 405 -10.88 6.49 30.48
CA GLN A 405 -12.20 6.65 29.87
C GLN A 405 -12.67 8.11 29.87
N ALA A 406 -12.47 8.83 30.98
CA ALA A 406 -12.79 10.26 31.05
C ALA A 406 -12.01 11.07 30.01
N ALA A 407 -10.71 10.82 29.87
CA ALA A 407 -9.86 11.48 28.87
C ALA A 407 -10.38 11.24 27.45
N LYS A 408 -10.67 9.98 27.08
CA LYS A 408 -11.22 9.61 25.76
C LYS A 408 -12.54 10.31 25.44
N LEU A 409 -13.44 10.41 26.42
CA LEU A 409 -14.71 11.11 26.26
C LEU A 409 -14.51 12.61 25.97
N LEU A 410 -13.53 13.24 26.61
CA LEU A 410 -13.19 14.65 26.38
C LEU A 410 -12.41 14.85 25.07
N ASP A 411 -11.57 13.90 24.67
CA ASP A 411 -10.92 13.90 23.35
C ASP A 411 -11.95 13.84 22.22
N ALA A 412 -12.99 13.01 22.36
CA ALA A 412 -14.09 12.94 21.40
C ALA A 412 -14.84 14.28 21.25
N VAL A 413 -14.99 15.06 22.33
CA VAL A 413 -15.56 16.41 22.25
C VAL A 413 -14.63 17.36 21.51
N ALA A 414 -13.32 17.29 21.77
CA ALA A 414 -12.32 18.12 21.11
C ALA A 414 -12.24 17.82 19.60
N GLY A 415 -12.32 16.54 19.20
CA GLY A 415 -12.29 16.10 17.80
C GLY A 415 -13.60 16.34 17.03
N ALA A 416 -14.74 16.50 17.72
CA ALA A 416 -16.05 16.67 17.09
C ALA A 416 -16.11 17.85 16.11
N LYS A 417 -15.36 18.93 16.37
CA LYS A 417 -15.28 20.07 15.45
C LYS A 417 -14.69 19.67 14.10
N ASP A 418 -13.51 19.05 14.13
CA ASP A 418 -12.78 18.68 12.91
C ASP A 418 -13.55 17.61 12.13
N GLU A 419 -14.22 16.69 12.83
CA GLU A 419 -15.12 15.71 12.23
C GLU A 419 -16.29 16.37 11.50
N LEU A 420 -16.96 17.34 12.11
CA LEU A 420 -18.09 18.05 11.51
C LEU A 420 -17.67 18.97 10.35
N GLU A 421 -16.49 19.60 10.44
CA GLU A 421 -15.91 20.39 9.35
C GLU A 421 -15.51 19.51 8.16
N THR A 422 -14.85 18.39 8.43
CA THR A 422 -14.48 17.39 7.42
C THR A 422 -15.72 16.77 6.78
N ALA A 423 -16.76 16.50 7.57
CA ALA A 423 -18.04 16.03 7.06
C ALA A 423 -18.64 17.04 6.07
N GLY A 424 -18.59 18.33 6.40
CA GLY A 424 -19.02 19.41 5.50
C GLY A 424 -18.29 19.40 4.14
N GLN A 425 -16.98 19.15 4.13
CA GLN A 425 -16.19 19.07 2.90
C GLN A 425 -16.58 17.84 2.06
N ARG A 426 -16.74 16.68 2.71
CA ARG A 426 -17.12 15.42 2.04
C ARG A 426 -18.49 15.48 1.37
N ILE A 427 -19.42 16.27 1.93
CA ILE A 427 -20.75 16.46 1.33
C ILE A 427 -20.65 17.02 -0.09
N GLY A 428 -19.69 17.93 -0.34
CA GLY A 428 -19.46 18.49 -1.68
C GLY A 428 -19.12 17.40 -2.71
N THR A 429 -18.14 16.56 -2.38
CA THR A 429 -17.73 15.43 -3.23
C THR A 429 -18.86 14.41 -3.42
N ALA A 430 -19.58 14.06 -2.35
CA ALA A 430 -20.70 13.12 -2.42
C ALA A 430 -21.86 13.66 -3.28
N ILE A 431 -22.14 14.97 -3.21
CA ILE A 431 -23.13 15.60 -4.10
C ILE A 431 -22.71 15.50 -5.57
N GLU A 432 -21.42 15.72 -5.88
CA GLU A 432 -20.91 15.60 -7.24
C GLU A 432 -21.04 14.15 -7.76
N SER A 433 -20.62 13.18 -6.96
CA SER A 433 -20.71 11.74 -7.30
C SER A 433 -22.15 11.33 -7.59
N VAL A 434 -23.05 11.54 -6.63
CA VAL A 434 -24.47 11.18 -6.76
C VAL A 434 -25.15 11.93 -7.92
N SER A 435 -24.74 13.18 -8.20
CA SER A 435 -25.26 13.94 -9.34
C SER A 435 -24.86 13.33 -10.68
N LEU A 436 -23.66 12.75 -10.78
CA LEU A 436 -23.21 12.02 -11.98
C LEU A 436 -24.02 10.73 -12.16
N ASP A 437 -24.28 9.98 -11.09
CA ASP A 437 -25.10 8.76 -11.17
C ASP A 437 -26.54 9.04 -11.57
N ILE A 438 -27.14 10.13 -11.07
CA ILE A 438 -28.46 10.60 -11.51
C ILE A 438 -28.44 10.92 -13.01
N ALA A 439 -27.37 11.55 -13.52
CA ALA A 439 -27.24 11.86 -14.94
C ALA A 439 -27.07 10.59 -15.79
N ASP A 440 -26.31 9.62 -15.30
CA ASP A 440 -26.14 8.31 -15.93
C ASP A 440 -27.45 7.52 -15.96
N ALA A 441 -28.20 7.50 -14.86
CA ALA A 441 -29.52 6.90 -14.78
C ALA A 441 -30.47 7.48 -15.83
N ALA A 442 -30.50 8.81 -15.97
CA ALA A 442 -31.32 9.48 -16.98
C ALA A 442 -30.90 9.16 -18.41
N ARG A 443 -29.61 8.89 -18.65
CA ARG A 443 -29.06 8.56 -19.97
C ARG A 443 -29.26 7.08 -20.34
N LEU A 444 -29.02 6.18 -19.40
CA LEU A 444 -28.92 4.74 -19.63
C LEU A 444 -30.25 4.01 -19.45
N ALA A 445 -31.07 4.41 -18.47
CA ALA A 445 -32.31 3.72 -18.13
C ALA A 445 -33.46 4.70 -17.78
N PRO A 446 -33.82 5.63 -18.68
CA PRO A 446 -34.83 6.68 -18.41
C PRO A 446 -36.26 6.16 -18.16
N SER A 447 -36.52 4.88 -18.43
CA SER A 447 -37.86 4.27 -18.30
C SER A 447 -37.90 3.12 -17.30
N ASP A 448 -36.78 2.84 -16.60
CA ASP A 448 -36.77 1.82 -15.56
C ASP A 448 -37.40 2.37 -14.26
N PRO A 449 -38.49 1.76 -13.74
CA PRO A 449 -39.19 2.26 -12.56
C PRO A 449 -38.35 2.28 -11.28
N ALA A 450 -37.49 1.27 -11.09
CA ALA A 450 -36.66 1.14 -9.89
C ALA A 450 -35.54 2.20 -9.91
N ILE A 451 -34.87 2.36 -11.04
CA ILE A 451 -33.84 3.39 -11.23
C ILE A 451 -34.43 4.80 -11.13
N THR A 452 -35.64 5.02 -11.68
CA THR A 452 -36.34 6.31 -11.56
C THR A 452 -36.67 6.64 -10.11
N ALA A 453 -37.16 5.66 -9.34
CA ALA A 453 -37.45 5.84 -7.92
C ALA A 453 -36.17 6.12 -7.10
N ALA A 454 -35.10 5.36 -7.34
CA ALA A 454 -33.80 5.58 -6.69
C ALA A 454 -33.21 6.97 -7.03
N SER A 455 -33.34 7.40 -8.30
CA SER A 455 -32.91 8.73 -8.75
C SER A 455 -33.67 9.85 -8.03
N ALA A 456 -34.97 9.67 -7.76
CA ALA A 456 -35.75 10.64 -7.00
C ALA A 456 -35.30 10.72 -5.53
N THR A 457 -34.99 9.59 -4.90
CA THR A 457 -34.41 9.54 -3.55
C THR A 457 -33.03 10.21 -3.51
N ALA A 458 -32.18 9.95 -4.49
CA ALA A 458 -30.87 10.57 -4.62
C ALA A 458 -30.96 12.10 -4.82
N GLN A 459 -31.94 12.58 -5.59
CA GLN A 459 -32.21 14.03 -5.73
C GLN A 459 -32.62 14.67 -4.40
N GLN A 460 -33.39 13.96 -3.56
CA GLN A 460 -33.73 14.43 -2.21
C GLN A 460 -32.49 14.49 -1.32
N ALA A 461 -31.64 13.47 -1.35
CA ALA A 461 -30.37 13.43 -0.61
C ALA A 461 -29.43 14.57 -1.04
N VAL A 462 -29.28 14.82 -2.34
CA VAL A 462 -28.51 15.96 -2.88
C VAL A 462 -29.08 17.29 -2.41
N THR A 463 -30.41 17.44 -2.39
CA THR A 463 -31.06 18.66 -1.90
C THR A 463 -30.82 18.87 -0.41
N ALA A 464 -30.93 17.80 0.39
CA ALA A 464 -30.63 17.83 1.82
C ALA A 464 -29.15 18.19 2.09
N GLY A 465 -28.22 17.57 1.34
CA GLY A 465 -26.79 17.86 1.40
C GLY A 465 -26.47 19.31 1.06
N ARG A 466 -27.08 19.90 0.03
CA ARG A 466 -26.90 21.33 -0.29
C ARG A 466 -27.44 22.24 0.82
N GLY A 467 -28.48 21.80 1.54
CA GLY A 467 -29.04 22.52 2.67
C GLY A 467 -28.14 22.58 3.90
N THR A 468 -27.13 21.71 4.03
CA THR A 468 -26.21 21.72 5.18
C THR A 468 -25.12 22.79 5.07
N ALA A 469 -24.82 23.27 3.85
CA ALA A 469 -23.79 24.29 3.59
C ALA A 469 -24.05 25.65 4.29
N GLY A 470 -25.24 25.85 4.86
CA GLY A 470 -25.60 27.03 5.65
C GLY A 470 -25.48 26.88 7.18
N GLY A 471 -24.92 25.78 7.69
CA GLY A 471 -24.74 25.55 9.14
C GLY A 471 -26.03 25.28 9.91
N GLN A 472 -27.10 24.86 9.23
CA GLN A 472 -28.41 24.59 9.87
C GLN A 472 -28.83 23.12 9.78
N GLY A 473 -28.10 22.31 9.00
CA GLY A 473 -28.37 20.89 8.83
C GLY A 473 -27.41 20.00 9.62
N ASP A 474 -27.80 18.74 9.82
CA ASP A 474 -26.91 17.71 10.38
C ASP A 474 -26.02 17.15 9.25
N PRO A 475 -24.71 17.48 9.22
CA PRO A 475 -23.83 17.07 8.14
C PRO A 475 -23.60 15.55 8.12
N LEU A 476 -23.62 14.89 9.28
CA LEU A 476 -23.44 13.44 9.38
C LEU A 476 -24.68 12.71 8.83
N ALA A 477 -25.88 13.22 9.14
CA ALA A 477 -27.10 12.68 8.55
C ALA A 477 -27.17 12.88 7.04
N ALA A 478 -26.75 14.04 6.53
CA ALA A 478 -26.71 14.29 5.10
C ALA A 478 -25.71 13.37 4.36
N LEU A 479 -24.51 13.16 4.92
CA LEU A 479 -23.55 12.21 4.36
C LEU A 479 -24.10 10.79 4.32
N ARG A 480 -24.77 10.35 5.38
CA ARG A 480 -25.40 9.03 5.42
C ARG A 480 -26.45 8.87 4.33
N GLN A 481 -27.32 9.87 4.17
CA GLN A 481 -28.36 9.87 3.13
C GLN A 481 -27.77 9.87 1.72
N LEU A 482 -26.68 10.60 1.50
CA LEU A 482 -25.97 10.61 0.22
C LEU A 482 -25.33 9.25 -0.08
N ALA A 483 -24.63 8.66 0.88
CA ALA A 483 -23.99 7.35 0.72
C ALA A 483 -24.99 6.21 0.51
N GLU A 484 -26.11 6.22 1.24
CA GLU A 484 -27.22 5.27 1.05
C GLU A 484 -27.83 5.41 -0.35
N ALA A 485 -27.99 6.63 -0.85
CA ALA A 485 -28.53 6.88 -2.19
C ALA A 485 -27.55 6.51 -3.32
N GLU A 486 -26.26 6.78 -3.13
CA GLU A 486 -25.17 6.40 -4.05
C GLU A 486 -25.12 4.87 -4.20
N THR A 487 -25.03 4.16 -3.07
CA THR A 487 -25.01 2.68 -3.06
C THR A 487 -26.23 2.10 -3.78
N ALA A 488 -27.42 2.63 -3.50
CA ALA A 488 -28.65 2.16 -4.14
C ALA A 488 -28.67 2.43 -5.66
N LEU A 489 -28.14 3.56 -6.13
CA LEU A 489 -28.04 3.86 -7.55
C LEU A 489 -26.98 2.98 -8.23
N ASP A 490 -25.81 2.80 -7.62
CA ASP A 490 -24.74 1.98 -8.17
C ASP A 490 -25.16 0.53 -8.35
N ASP A 491 -25.82 -0.06 -7.34
CA ASP A 491 -26.33 -1.43 -7.42
C ASP A 491 -27.31 -1.61 -8.58
N LEU A 492 -28.17 -0.61 -8.81
CA LEU A 492 -29.16 -0.64 -9.90
C LEU A 492 -28.54 -0.33 -11.27
N LEU A 493 -27.55 0.56 -11.34
CA LEU A 493 -26.91 0.98 -12.57
C LEU A 493 -25.83 0.03 -13.06
N ALA A 494 -25.23 -0.77 -12.18
CA ALA A 494 -24.17 -1.73 -12.51
C ALA A 494 -24.52 -2.62 -13.74
N PRO A 495 -25.66 -3.34 -13.78
CA PRO A 495 -26.00 -4.16 -14.95
C PRO A 495 -26.24 -3.33 -16.22
N VAL A 496 -26.77 -2.11 -16.08
CA VAL A 496 -27.09 -1.24 -17.21
C VAL A 496 -25.82 -0.64 -17.82
N ARG A 497 -24.88 -0.20 -16.97
CA ARG A 497 -23.55 0.28 -17.38
C ARG A 497 -22.80 -0.82 -18.11
N ALA A 498 -22.77 -2.04 -17.56
CA ALA A 498 -22.12 -3.19 -18.20
C ALA A 498 -22.70 -3.48 -19.59
N ALA A 499 -24.03 -3.47 -19.74
CA ALA A 499 -24.69 -3.68 -21.03
C ALA A 499 -24.38 -2.55 -22.04
N ALA A 500 -24.33 -1.30 -21.57
CA ALA A 500 -23.99 -0.15 -22.41
C ALA A 500 -22.53 -0.20 -22.90
N GLU A 501 -21.59 -0.58 -22.03
CA GLU A 501 -20.18 -0.76 -22.38
C GLU A 501 -19.97 -1.92 -23.36
N GLU A 502 -20.69 -3.03 -23.18
CA GLU A 502 -20.66 -4.14 -24.13
C GLU A 502 -21.19 -3.72 -25.50
N ALA A 503 -22.33 -3.01 -25.53
CA ALA A 503 -22.89 -2.49 -26.77
C ALA A 503 -21.94 -1.53 -27.48
N GLU A 504 -21.24 -0.67 -26.75
CA GLU A 504 -20.27 0.27 -27.34
C GLU A 504 -19.03 -0.44 -27.88
N ARG A 505 -18.47 -1.41 -27.14
CA ARG A 505 -17.38 -2.25 -27.64
C ARG A 505 -17.79 -3.01 -28.90
N ALA A 506 -19.01 -3.53 -28.93
CA ALA A 506 -19.55 -4.19 -30.12
C ALA A 506 -19.69 -3.23 -31.31
N ARG A 507 -20.10 -1.97 -31.09
CA ARG A 507 -20.18 -0.95 -32.15
C ARG A 507 -18.81 -0.65 -32.75
N ILE A 508 -17.80 -0.43 -31.91
CA ILE A 508 -16.43 -0.13 -32.37
C ILE A 508 -15.91 -1.31 -33.21
N ALA A 509 -15.99 -2.54 -32.69
CA ALA A 509 -15.55 -3.74 -33.40
C ALA A 509 -16.35 -4.00 -34.70
N LEU A 510 -17.64 -3.69 -34.71
CA LEU A 510 -18.50 -3.79 -35.89
C LEU A 510 -18.04 -2.82 -36.99
N GLN A 511 -17.77 -1.56 -36.65
CA GLN A 511 -17.32 -0.55 -37.61
C GLN A 511 -16.01 -0.96 -38.30
N GLU A 512 -15.06 -1.50 -37.54
CA GLU A 512 -13.78 -2.00 -38.08
C GLU A 512 -13.97 -3.23 -38.99
N THR A 513 -14.82 -4.17 -38.57
CA THR A 513 -14.97 -5.46 -39.26
C THR A 513 -15.82 -5.34 -40.52
N LEU A 514 -16.88 -4.53 -40.49
CA LEU A 514 -17.89 -4.47 -41.54
C LEU A 514 -17.30 -4.04 -42.89
N GLY A 515 -16.44 -3.02 -42.90
CA GLY A 515 -15.81 -2.52 -44.14
C GLY A 515 -14.89 -3.57 -44.79
N ARG A 516 -14.09 -4.27 -43.97
CA ARG A 516 -13.20 -5.35 -44.42
C ARG A 516 -13.99 -6.51 -45.02
N VAL A 517 -15.01 -6.99 -44.32
CA VAL A 517 -15.80 -8.16 -44.75
C VAL A 517 -16.64 -7.84 -45.97
N THR A 518 -17.20 -6.62 -46.07
CA THR A 518 -17.91 -6.17 -47.27
C THR A 518 -17.01 -6.25 -48.50
N SER A 519 -15.78 -5.74 -48.39
CA SER A 519 -14.79 -5.78 -49.49
C SER A 519 -14.41 -7.21 -49.88
N GLN A 520 -14.22 -8.09 -48.87
CA GLN A 520 -13.92 -9.50 -49.07
C GLN A 520 -15.05 -10.24 -49.81
N VAL A 521 -16.31 -10.06 -49.38
CA VAL A 521 -17.49 -10.66 -50.03
C VAL A 521 -17.59 -10.21 -51.49
N SER A 522 -17.36 -8.93 -51.78
CA SER A 522 -17.32 -8.42 -53.16
C SER A 522 -16.21 -9.07 -53.99
N ALA A 523 -14.98 -9.16 -53.45
CA ALA A 523 -13.86 -9.78 -54.15
C ALA A 523 -14.11 -11.27 -54.47
N VAL A 524 -14.70 -12.02 -53.53
CA VAL A 524 -15.08 -13.43 -53.75
C VAL A 524 -16.19 -13.55 -54.78
N ASN A 525 -17.17 -12.65 -54.76
CA ASN A 525 -18.21 -12.60 -55.80
C ASN A 525 -17.61 -12.41 -57.20
N ASP A 526 -16.70 -11.43 -57.36
CA ASP A 526 -16.05 -11.16 -58.64
C ASP A 526 -15.21 -12.34 -59.12
N PHE A 527 -14.51 -13.03 -58.20
CA PHE A 527 -13.75 -14.25 -58.53
C PHE A 527 -14.65 -15.37 -59.07
N ILE A 528 -15.79 -15.62 -58.42
CA ILE A 528 -16.77 -16.63 -58.84
C ILE A 528 -17.44 -16.23 -60.15
N GLU A 529 -17.82 -14.96 -60.31
CA GLU A 529 -18.50 -14.46 -61.50
C GLU A 529 -17.64 -14.49 -62.76
N THR A 530 -16.34 -14.29 -62.64
CA THR A 530 -15.40 -14.40 -63.77
C THR A 530 -15.09 -15.86 -64.13
N ARG A 531 -15.42 -16.82 -63.25
CA ARG A 531 -15.12 -18.26 -63.39
C ARG A 531 -16.38 -19.14 -63.26
N ARG A 532 -17.52 -18.65 -63.73
CA ARG A 532 -18.84 -19.32 -63.64
C ARG A 532 -18.90 -20.73 -64.22
N GLY A 533 -17.99 -21.09 -65.14
CA GLY A 533 -17.92 -22.44 -65.72
C GLY A 533 -17.11 -23.44 -64.89
N ALA A 534 -16.25 -22.96 -63.99
CA ALA A 534 -15.33 -23.76 -63.20
C ALA A 534 -15.76 -23.92 -61.74
N VAL A 535 -16.40 -22.90 -61.15
CA VAL A 535 -16.80 -22.89 -59.73
C VAL A 535 -18.13 -23.61 -59.50
N GLY A 536 -18.15 -24.54 -58.55
CA GLY A 536 -19.29 -25.38 -58.17
C GLY A 536 -20.39 -24.67 -57.39
N THR A 537 -21.46 -25.41 -57.08
CA THR A 537 -22.63 -24.88 -56.36
C THR A 537 -22.34 -24.59 -54.90
N GLU A 538 -21.49 -25.39 -54.24
CA GLU A 538 -21.19 -25.22 -52.81
C GLU A 538 -20.55 -23.86 -52.50
N ALA A 539 -19.54 -23.44 -53.28
CA ALA A 539 -18.91 -22.12 -53.14
C ALA A 539 -19.93 -20.98 -53.28
N ARG A 540 -20.87 -21.10 -54.24
CA ARG A 540 -21.93 -20.10 -54.48
C ARG A 540 -22.93 -20.06 -53.33
N THR A 541 -23.31 -21.21 -52.78
CA THR A 541 -24.17 -21.29 -51.61
C THR A 541 -23.53 -20.61 -50.41
N ARG A 542 -22.23 -20.87 -50.15
CA ARG A 542 -21.49 -20.20 -49.07
C ARG A 542 -21.44 -18.68 -49.26
N LEU A 543 -21.17 -18.20 -50.47
CA LEU A 543 -21.17 -16.77 -50.78
C LEU A 543 -22.56 -16.14 -50.58
N SER A 544 -23.63 -16.82 -51.01
CA SER A 544 -25.01 -16.35 -50.81
C SER A 544 -25.37 -16.25 -49.32
N GLU A 545 -24.96 -17.22 -48.51
CA GLU A 545 -25.14 -17.17 -47.05
C GLU A 545 -24.30 -16.07 -46.39
N ALA A 546 -23.07 -15.84 -46.88
CA ALA A 546 -22.23 -14.73 -46.42
C ALA A 546 -22.92 -13.38 -46.69
N ALA A 547 -23.46 -13.18 -47.89
CA ALA A 547 -24.19 -11.96 -48.25
C ALA A 547 -25.46 -11.78 -47.41
N ARG A 548 -26.19 -12.87 -47.12
CA ARG A 548 -27.37 -12.85 -46.23
C ARG A 548 -27.01 -12.39 -44.82
N HIS A 549 -25.92 -12.92 -44.25
CA HIS A 549 -25.45 -12.52 -42.92
C HIS A 549 -24.90 -11.09 -42.89
N LEU A 550 -24.26 -10.63 -43.96
CA LEU A 550 -23.82 -9.23 -44.08
C LEU A 550 -25.03 -8.26 -44.09
N ALA A 551 -26.09 -8.58 -44.82
CA ALA A 551 -27.32 -7.80 -44.83
C ALA A 551 -28.03 -7.83 -43.45
N GLN A 552 -28.05 -9.00 -42.79
CA GLN A 552 -28.55 -9.13 -41.42
C GLN A 552 -27.79 -8.21 -40.46
N SER A 553 -26.46 -8.18 -40.53
CA SER A 553 -25.66 -7.27 -39.72
C SER A 553 -26.04 -5.81 -39.91
N GLN A 554 -26.14 -5.35 -41.16
CA GLN A 554 -26.51 -3.96 -41.48
C GLN A 554 -27.88 -3.59 -40.92
N SER A 555 -28.83 -4.53 -40.91
CA SER A 555 -30.16 -4.31 -40.33
C SER A 555 -30.14 -4.22 -38.80
N LEU A 556 -29.26 -4.99 -38.14
CA LEU A 556 -29.15 -5.04 -36.67
C LEU A 556 -28.28 -3.94 -36.10
N ALA A 557 -27.34 -3.39 -36.88
CA ALA A 557 -26.36 -2.41 -36.40
C ALA A 557 -26.93 -1.23 -35.59
N PRO A 558 -28.11 -0.67 -35.91
CA PRO A 558 -28.69 0.44 -35.14
C PRO A 558 -29.28 0.01 -33.79
N SER A 559 -29.84 -1.20 -33.68
CA SER A 559 -30.63 -1.65 -32.53
C SER A 559 -29.90 -2.63 -31.63
N ASP A 560 -29.06 -3.49 -32.21
CA ASP A 560 -28.32 -4.55 -31.51
C ASP A 560 -26.94 -4.73 -32.16
N PRO A 561 -25.94 -3.93 -31.74
CA PRO A 561 -24.60 -3.98 -32.31
C PRO A 561 -23.87 -5.29 -32.01
N ALA A 562 -24.21 -5.98 -30.91
CA ALA A 562 -23.62 -7.27 -30.56
C ALA A 562 -24.09 -8.35 -31.55
N ALA A 563 -25.40 -8.47 -31.77
CA ALA A 563 -25.94 -9.40 -32.77
C ALA A 563 -25.49 -9.03 -34.20
N ALA A 564 -25.34 -7.74 -34.49
CA ALA A 564 -24.80 -7.27 -35.77
C ALA A 564 -23.35 -7.69 -35.98
N LEU A 565 -22.50 -7.59 -34.96
CA LEU A 565 -21.10 -8.02 -35.00
C LEU A 565 -20.99 -9.53 -35.23
N ASP A 566 -21.79 -10.33 -34.53
CA ASP A 566 -21.83 -11.78 -34.73
C ASP A 566 -22.28 -12.16 -36.15
N ALA A 567 -23.24 -11.44 -36.71
CA ALA A 567 -23.64 -11.61 -38.10
C ALA A 567 -22.49 -11.29 -39.08
N VAL A 568 -21.71 -10.22 -38.86
CA VAL A 568 -20.51 -9.93 -39.70
C VAL A 568 -19.46 -11.02 -39.56
N ARG A 569 -19.19 -11.51 -38.35
CA ARG A 569 -18.19 -12.57 -38.12
C ARG A 569 -18.57 -13.84 -38.87
N ARG A 570 -19.85 -14.23 -38.86
CA ARG A 570 -20.35 -15.34 -39.68
C ARG A 570 -20.22 -15.08 -41.18
N ALA A 571 -20.46 -13.84 -41.64
CA ALA A 571 -20.25 -13.47 -43.03
C ALA A 571 -18.77 -13.58 -43.44
N ASP A 572 -17.82 -13.17 -42.59
CA ASP A 572 -16.38 -13.32 -42.82
C ASP A 572 -15.99 -14.80 -42.99
N GLU A 573 -16.45 -15.66 -42.07
CA GLU A 573 -16.16 -17.10 -42.11
C GLU A 573 -16.70 -17.75 -43.39
N LEU A 574 -17.96 -17.50 -43.72
CA LEU A 574 -18.61 -18.04 -44.93
C LEU A 574 -17.95 -17.52 -46.21
N SER A 575 -17.51 -16.25 -46.23
CA SER A 575 -16.81 -15.66 -47.36
C SER A 575 -15.45 -16.32 -47.60
N ARG A 576 -14.69 -16.60 -46.53
CA ARG A 576 -13.41 -17.34 -46.63
C ARG A 576 -13.63 -18.78 -47.08
N GLN A 577 -14.66 -19.46 -46.58
CA GLN A 577 -15.02 -20.81 -47.03
C GLN A 577 -15.39 -20.81 -48.52
N ALA A 578 -16.18 -19.83 -48.97
CA ALA A 578 -16.55 -19.67 -50.37
C ALA A 578 -15.32 -19.44 -51.26
N GLN A 579 -14.38 -18.60 -50.83
CA GLN A 579 -13.13 -18.37 -51.55
C GLN A 579 -12.32 -19.66 -51.72
N GLN A 580 -12.08 -20.38 -50.62
CA GLN A 580 -11.29 -21.60 -50.65
C GLN A 580 -11.92 -22.70 -51.52
N LEU A 581 -13.25 -22.85 -51.46
CA LEU A 581 -13.99 -23.77 -52.34
C LEU A 581 -13.84 -23.35 -53.81
N ALA A 582 -14.04 -22.07 -54.12
CA ALA A 582 -13.93 -21.56 -55.48
C ALA A 582 -12.53 -21.73 -56.07
N GLU A 583 -11.48 -21.49 -55.27
CA GLU A 583 -10.09 -21.70 -55.69
C GLU A 583 -9.80 -23.18 -55.97
N ARG A 584 -10.29 -24.10 -55.12
CA ARG A 584 -10.16 -25.55 -55.35
C ARG A 584 -10.89 -26.01 -56.61
N ASP A 585 -12.12 -25.55 -56.82
CA ASP A 585 -12.93 -25.89 -57.98
C ASP A 585 -12.23 -25.45 -59.29
N VAL A 586 -11.64 -24.26 -59.29
CA VAL A 586 -10.88 -23.74 -60.43
C VAL A 586 -9.63 -24.57 -60.69
N GLN A 587 -8.86 -24.90 -59.65
CA GLN A 587 -7.67 -25.76 -59.78
C GLN A 587 -8.02 -27.17 -60.29
N GLU A 588 -9.17 -27.70 -59.89
CA GLU A 588 -9.64 -29.00 -60.39
C GLU A 588 -10.08 -28.92 -61.85
N TRP A 589 -10.85 -27.89 -62.21
CA TRP A 589 -11.28 -27.64 -63.58
C TRP A 589 -10.09 -27.44 -64.54
N GLU A 590 -9.06 -26.68 -64.13
CA GLU A 590 -7.83 -26.50 -64.90
C GLU A 590 -7.07 -27.81 -65.11
N ARG A 591 -6.98 -28.66 -64.06
CA ARG A 591 -6.37 -30.00 -64.16
C ARG A 591 -7.15 -30.90 -65.12
N GLN A 592 -8.47 -30.88 -65.07
CA GLN A 592 -9.31 -31.67 -65.99
C GLN A 592 -9.20 -31.19 -67.44
N GLN A 593 -9.13 -29.88 -67.68
CA GLN A 593 -8.89 -29.34 -69.03
C GLN A 593 -7.50 -29.68 -69.58
N ASN A 594 -6.47 -29.66 -68.72
CA ASN A 594 -5.11 -30.03 -69.13
C ASN A 594 -4.97 -31.54 -69.36
N ALA A 595 -5.65 -32.39 -68.58
CA ALA A 595 -5.70 -33.84 -68.80
C ALA A 595 -6.46 -34.20 -70.10
N ALA A 596 -7.53 -33.48 -70.44
CA ALA A 596 -8.26 -33.66 -71.70
C ALA A 596 -7.45 -33.22 -72.94
N ARG A 597 -6.43 -32.35 -72.78
CA ARG A 597 -5.47 -31.99 -73.85
C ARG A 597 -4.30 -32.98 -73.99
N GLY A 598 -4.14 -33.94 -73.08
CA GLY A 598 -3.02 -34.90 -73.05
C GLY A 598 -3.19 -36.15 -73.93
N GLY A 599 -4.29 -36.28 -74.66
CA GLY A 599 -4.62 -37.45 -75.48
C GLY A 599 -4.75 -37.15 -76.98
N GLY A 600 -3.61 -36.99 -77.67
CA GLY A 600 -3.47 -37.26 -79.10
C GLY A 600 -3.88 -36.17 -80.10
N GLY A 601 -2.88 -35.67 -80.86
CA GLY A 601 -3.03 -35.19 -82.24
C GLY A 601 -3.56 -33.76 -82.39
N GLY A 602 -2.72 -32.87 -82.93
CA GLY A 602 -3.01 -31.44 -82.99
C GLY A 602 -4.17 -31.04 -83.90
N ASP A 603 -4.78 -29.89 -83.57
CA ASP A 603 -5.13 -28.88 -84.56
C ASP A 603 -5.26 -27.48 -83.93
N LEU A 604 -4.91 -26.47 -84.73
CA LEU A 604 -4.70 -25.05 -84.41
C LEU A 604 -6.03 -24.25 -84.22
N THR A 605 -7.00 -24.76 -83.43
CA THR A 605 -8.35 -24.14 -83.36
C THR A 605 -9.02 -24.14 -81.97
N SER A 606 -8.27 -23.98 -80.87
CA SER A 606 -8.89 -23.87 -79.52
C SER A 606 -8.31 -22.79 -78.59
N MET A 607 -7.88 -21.66 -79.16
CA MET A 607 -7.93 -20.37 -78.48
C MET A 607 -9.22 -19.67 -78.94
N ILE A 608 -9.90 -18.98 -78.03
CA ILE A 608 -11.19 -18.28 -78.21
C ILE A 608 -12.42 -19.15 -77.92
N LEU A 609 -12.80 -19.24 -76.64
CA LEU A 609 -14.18 -19.19 -76.16
C LEU A 609 -14.20 -19.15 -74.62
N GLY A 610 -14.20 -17.93 -74.08
CA GLY A 610 -14.24 -17.66 -72.65
C GLY A 610 -14.44 -16.17 -72.31
N GLY A 611 -15.21 -15.45 -73.14
CA GLY A 611 -16.03 -14.30 -72.72
C GLY A 611 -15.36 -13.10 -72.07
N ILE A 612 -14.66 -12.28 -72.86
CA ILE A 612 -14.51 -10.85 -72.62
C ILE A 612 -15.83 -10.17 -73.02
N LEU A 613 -16.51 -9.49 -72.10
CA LEU A 613 -17.48 -8.43 -72.41
C LEU A 613 -16.77 -7.11 -72.11
N ILE A 614 -16.23 -6.44 -73.14
CA ILE A 614 -16.87 -5.32 -73.83
C ILE A 614 -17.44 -4.30 -72.82
N ASN A 615 -16.61 -3.33 -72.44
CA ASN A 615 -17.07 -1.94 -72.37
C ASN A 615 -15.92 -0.95 -72.55
N GLN A 616 -15.56 -0.66 -73.80
CA GLN A 616 -14.93 0.62 -74.15
C GLN A 616 -15.09 0.86 -75.66
N MET A 617 -15.94 1.81 -76.05
CA MET A 617 -15.49 3.03 -76.72
C MET A 617 -16.65 3.90 -77.21
N GLY A 618 -16.57 5.16 -76.81
CA GLY A 618 -17.36 6.32 -77.23
C GLY A 618 -17.37 7.28 -76.04
N ARG A 619 -16.60 8.37 -75.98
CA ARG A 619 -16.49 9.43 -76.98
C ARG A 619 -15.48 10.50 -76.49
N GLY A 620 -14.42 10.79 -77.27
CA GLY A 620 -13.59 12.02 -77.26
C GLY A 620 -12.75 12.32 -76.00
N GLY A 621 -11.52 12.83 -76.03
CA GLY A 621 -10.66 13.39 -77.07
C GLY A 621 -9.69 14.39 -76.40
N GLY A 622 -8.40 14.30 -76.74
CA GLY A 622 -7.31 15.23 -76.34
C GLY A 622 -6.50 14.77 -75.12
N MET A 623 -5.19 15.01 -74.95
CA MET A 623 -4.02 15.44 -75.75
C MET A 623 -2.89 15.61 -74.70
N PHE A 624 -1.61 15.36 -75.05
CA PHE A 624 -0.39 15.52 -74.23
C PHE A 624 -0.13 14.39 -73.19
N GLY A 625 1.03 13.73 -73.09
CA GLY A 625 2.32 13.88 -73.75
C GLY A 625 3.47 13.65 -72.75
N GLY A 626 4.35 12.68 -73.02
CA GLY A 626 5.78 12.78 -72.72
C GLY A 626 6.40 12.00 -71.53
N GLY A 627 7.34 11.11 -71.87
CA GLY A 627 8.56 10.75 -71.10
C GLY A 627 8.39 9.77 -69.93
N GLY A 628 9.16 8.70 -69.73
CA GLY A 628 10.49 8.33 -70.23
C GLY A 628 11.43 8.07 -69.03
N GLY A 629 12.06 6.90 -68.97
CA GLY A 629 13.30 6.67 -68.19
C GLY A 629 13.19 5.72 -66.99
N GLY A 630 14.03 4.68 -66.97
CA GLY A 630 14.16 3.69 -65.90
C GLY A 630 15.40 3.85 -64.99
N PHE A 631 15.83 2.71 -64.43
CA PHE A 631 16.84 2.47 -63.37
C PHE A 631 16.34 2.79 -61.95
N GLY A 632 16.45 1.94 -60.93
CA GLY A 632 17.38 0.84 -60.65
C GLY A 632 18.38 1.27 -59.59
N GLY A 633 18.35 0.65 -58.39
CA GLY A 633 19.39 0.76 -57.37
C GLY A 633 18.86 1.07 -55.97
N GLY A 634 19.28 0.27 -54.98
CA GLY A 634 18.80 0.28 -53.60
C GLY A 634 19.60 1.16 -52.63
N GLY A 635 19.29 1.05 -51.35
CA GLY A 635 20.01 1.76 -50.28
C GLY A 635 19.20 1.83 -48.99
N SER A 636 19.84 1.42 -47.90
CA SER A 636 19.28 1.24 -46.55
C SER A 636 19.41 2.50 -45.66
N PHE A 637 18.75 2.44 -44.49
CA PHE A 637 18.87 3.24 -43.25
C PHE A 637 18.13 4.58 -43.11
N GLY A 638 17.20 4.60 -42.14
CA GLY A 638 17.33 5.42 -40.92
C GLY A 638 16.86 6.89 -40.93
N GLY A 639 15.91 7.20 -40.02
CA GLY A 639 15.98 8.42 -39.20
C GLY A 639 14.99 9.57 -39.46
N GLY A 640 13.93 9.62 -38.65
CA GLY A 640 13.50 10.79 -37.86
C GLY A 640 12.98 12.07 -38.53
N GLY A 641 11.82 12.55 -38.04
CA GLY A 641 11.66 13.98 -37.72
C GLY A 641 10.39 14.72 -38.15
N ARG A 642 9.50 14.94 -37.17
CA ARG A 642 8.82 16.21 -36.80
C ARG A 642 7.63 16.77 -37.61
N SER A 643 6.83 17.50 -36.81
CA SER A 643 5.83 18.55 -37.09
C SER A 643 4.38 18.07 -37.15
N GLY A 644 3.41 18.63 -36.42
CA GLY A 644 3.39 19.81 -35.55
C GLY A 644 2.00 20.44 -35.54
N GLY A 645 1.66 21.13 -34.44
CA GLY A 645 0.55 22.09 -34.30
C GLY A 645 -0.77 21.47 -33.80
N GLY A 646 -1.42 21.90 -32.72
CA GLY A 646 -1.28 23.09 -31.87
C GLY A 646 -2.37 24.11 -32.16
N PHE A 647 -3.26 24.37 -31.19
CA PHE A 647 -4.05 25.61 -30.91
C PHE A 647 -4.81 25.34 -29.57
N GLY A 648 -4.86 26.17 -28.53
CA GLY A 648 -4.38 27.53 -28.30
C GLY A 648 -5.44 28.39 -27.58
N GLY A 649 -5.15 28.78 -26.33
CA GLY A 649 -5.65 30.01 -25.65
C GLY A 649 -6.90 29.86 -24.77
N GLY A 650 -7.03 30.46 -23.57
CA GLY A 650 -6.19 31.37 -22.77
C GLY A 650 -6.92 31.73 -21.45
N GLY A 651 -6.25 31.75 -20.29
CA GLY A 651 -5.86 32.94 -19.49
C GLY A 651 -7.01 33.52 -18.63
N SER A 652 -6.98 33.56 -17.29
CA SER A 652 -6.13 34.49 -16.50
C SER A 652 -6.30 34.36 -14.97
N ARG A 653 -5.14 34.48 -14.25
CA ARG A 653 -4.84 35.23 -12.99
C ARG A 653 -5.23 34.73 -11.58
N GLY A 654 -4.16 34.58 -10.75
CA GLY A 654 -4.07 34.81 -9.29
C GLY A 654 -4.26 33.55 -8.43
N GLY A 655 -3.26 32.85 -7.89
CA GLY A 655 -2.25 33.26 -6.89
C GLY A 655 -2.70 32.73 -5.51
N GLY A 656 -2.00 31.86 -4.75
CA GLY A 656 -0.72 31.18 -4.90
C GLY A 656 -0.54 30.11 -3.80
N GLY A 657 0.59 29.40 -3.82
CA GLY A 657 1.14 28.69 -2.65
C GLY A 657 1.16 27.16 -2.69
N ARG A 658 1.93 26.54 -3.59
CA ARG A 658 2.54 25.22 -3.35
C ARG A 658 4.00 25.21 -3.79
N SER A 659 4.85 24.75 -2.89
CA SER A 659 6.31 24.59 -3.03
C SER A 659 6.69 23.68 -4.21
N PRO A 660 7.88 23.86 -4.79
CA PRO A 660 8.26 23.23 -6.05
C PRO A 660 8.67 21.76 -5.87
N GLY A 661 8.16 20.90 -6.76
CA GLY A 661 8.74 19.59 -7.01
C GLY A 661 10.13 19.73 -7.64
N SER A 662 11.07 18.92 -7.17
CA SER A 662 12.39 18.77 -7.76
C SER A 662 12.31 17.85 -8.98
N PHE A 663 12.87 18.31 -10.10
CA PHE A 663 13.16 17.53 -11.30
C PHE A 663 14.68 17.43 -11.42
N GLY A 664 15.24 16.22 -11.43
CA GLY A 664 16.63 15.97 -11.82
C GLY A 664 17.05 14.50 -11.71
N GLY A 665 17.70 13.97 -12.76
CA GLY A 665 18.61 12.82 -12.66
C GLY A 665 18.06 11.43 -12.98
N GLY A 666 18.13 10.99 -14.24
CA GLY A 666 17.85 9.62 -14.64
C GLY A 666 18.94 8.65 -14.16
N GLY A 667 18.76 8.10 -12.97
CA GLY A 667 19.57 7.01 -12.38
C GLY A 667 18.89 6.33 -11.18
N THR A 668 17.88 6.97 -10.59
CA THR A 668 17.30 6.63 -9.27
C THR A 668 15.95 5.91 -9.32
N ARG A 669 15.55 5.32 -10.45
CA ARG A 669 14.32 4.51 -10.49
C ARG A 669 14.57 3.24 -9.68
N GLY A 670 14.00 3.16 -8.48
CA GLY A 670 14.19 2.01 -7.60
C GLY A 670 14.70 2.35 -6.20
N ARG A 671 14.86 3.62 -5.80
CA ARG A 671 15.33 3.98 -4.45
C ARG A 671 14.48 5.07 -3.77
N ARG A 672 14.29 4.93 -2.46
CA ARG A 672 13.51 5.80 -1.55
C ARG A 672 14.22 6.01 -0.20
N GLY A 673 13.62 6.73 0.76
CA GLY A 673 14.13 6.87 2.14
C GLY A 673 14.09 8.30 2.73
N GLY A 674 14.30 9.32 1.91
CA GLY A 674 14.19 10.75 2.28
C GLY A 674 15.22 11.26 3.32
N GLY A 675 15.18 12.55 3.62
CA GLY A 675 16.19 13.22 4.44
C GLY A 675 15.76 14.62 4.89
N GLY A 676 16.62 15.29 5.65
CA GLY A 676 16.30 16.61 6.19
C GLY A 676 17.47 17.32 6.86
N ARG A 677 17.15 18.41 7.57
CA ARG A 677 18.08 19.16 8.41
C ARG A 677 17.87 18.80 9.89
N PHE A 678 18.94 18.91 10.67
CA PHE A 678 18.96 18.71 12.12
C PHE A 678 19.73 19.83 12.85
#